data_AF-A0A8H7RQK1-F1
#
_entry.id   AF-A0A8H7RQK1-F1
#
_cell.length_a   1.000
_cell.length_b   1.000
_cell.length_c   1.000
_cell.angle_alpha   90.00
_cell.angle_beta   90.00
_cell.angle_gamma   90.00
#
_symmetry.space_group_name_H-M   'P 1'
#
loop_
_entity.id
_entity.type
_entity.pdbx_description
1 polymer ?
#
loop_
_entity_poly.entity_id
_entity_poly.type
_entity_poly.pdbx_seq_one_letter_code
_entity_poly.pdbx_strand_id
1 'polypeptide(L)'
;MKEPVNEKETKTAYKISNGVLPDIKKVSKVIQSMPNVRWAPLTGIPFERRVQTAAVLTWVFLLGNCLTVFFCSLFLPFLWPIHIAYIIYLCRDQSAENGGRRSEWFRRLPVWNYFAGYFPVKLVKEADLDPSKNYVFGYHPHGIISMGAFANFATEATSFAELFPGIKASLLTLTTNFKFPIYRDIILALGIASVSRHSCEHILSSGPGRSIVIVIGGASESLSARPGIADLVLKKRLGFIRMAIRHKADLVPTFSFGENDLYEQVDNSDGSWLWNIQKKMQQAVGFTMPLFHARGIFNYNVGLIPYRHEVVTVVGNPISVPKLESGQTEPTQEQLLATQALYIEELESIYNKYKDVYAKGRKQDLRINYSQEGFSPLVQQQQQQEDADADEGFASSSSVEEDQIFEVIRRKRSSHQIPTNISTSDSIEKSRKLLHEKIKMAPLESILWIISFFWVFYQVFRTGAFDNQVIAGWIASILFGILMVRFSSKRKSRNEDSATSSDEQLDIHNHQQSKKSDGDLLKKSNVFPDSINRIFGASKTSFRANADDGLLCGVLLLPMVAATKLVDASSKNADRFQITYLQVRLELVLFMSVILLLLVLTNDYSHPVKRVIRKRGLFVSSICVSALCTTLLTKLTPLAPMLAETPVAMTVLSVTMFQWFLYICVVTLKKCFTLGEMCVISQAAAVVVYGASEYICSAYYPDTTPLYLHYSDISTNIVLIHALVVGMIFIGVITYPLLRYSRRLAQRPYWRSLPSQNQSIFQNKKMLIAVAFYFLTATIVFFIIAPICKSITGENPFMWTLDFLYMSPSRMFLCLYWSLTVITTVVIWVLVLDFVPQSSNNGDLYTNNVEGKALTSALNKKRKLFHALAVIMFVPGVLFEKSFLQLAFGVALSGFIYLEYLRYFAVWPWGKSLHVFLTEFIDNRDLGPVILSHIYLLLGCASPVWLGSSNVLASLSGVLSLGFGDAAASIIGKRFGRYRWPGTKKTVEGTAAFIIAVFLSSLVIVYSSALVGIDGASRYVASAGRGEWINYSVVITLTALLEAFSTQNDNIIIPLYMYVLVILGHTM
;
A
#
# COMPACT_ATOMS: atom_id res chain seq x y z
N MET A 1 11.42 -54.78 33.60
CA MET A 1 10.14 -55.44 33.87
C MET A 1 9.42 -55.64 32.55
N LYS A 2 9.32 -56.89 32.11
CA LYS A 2 8.35 -57.35 31.11
C LYS A 2 7.05 -57.66 31.86
N GLU A 3 5.91 -57.25 31.33
CA GLU A 3 4.74 -58.09 31.03
C GLU A 3 3.54 -57.24 30.51
N PRO A 4 2.57 -57.86 29.80
CA PRO A 4 1.95 -57.32 28.58
C PRO A 4 0.41 -57.19 28.67
N VAL A 5 -0.26 -57.16 27.50
CA VAL A 5 -1.72 -57.33 27.25
C VAL A 5 -2.48 -55.99 27.23
N ASN A 6 -3.29 -55.62 26.23
CA ASN A 6 -4.37 -56.40 25.63
C ASN A 6 -4.75 -55.99 24.19
N GLU A 7 -4.78 -56.99 23.30
CA GLU A 7 -5.02 -56.91 21.86
C GLU A 7 -6.50 -57.13 21.52
N LYS A 8 -7.40 -56.36 22.15
CA LYS A 8 -8.86 -56.54 21.95
C LYS A 8 -9.66 -55.28 21.55
N GLU A 9 -9.03 -54.11 21.43
CA GLU A 9 -9.73 -52.90 20.95
C GLU A 9 -9.50 -52.59 19.46
N THR A 10 -8.67 -53.37 18.77
CA THR A 10 -8.32 -53.14 17.35
C THR A 10 -9.27 -53.75 16.31
N LYS A 11 -10.44 -54.27 16.72
CA LYS A 11 -11.40 -54.91 15.80
C LYS A 11 -12.70 -54.15 15.55
N THR A 12 -12.87 -52.95 16.11
CA THR A 12 -14.05 -52.10 15.86
C THR A 12 -13.76 -50.88 14.98
N ALA A 13 -12.74 -50.96 14.12
CA ALA A 13 -12.40 -49.89 13.17
C ALA A 13 -12.20 -50.38 11.72
N TYR A 14 -12.63 -51.61 11.41
CA TYR A 14 -12.54 -52.18 10.06
C TYR A 14 -13.93 -52.30 9.40
N LYS A 15 -14.71 -51.21 9.40
CA LYS A 15 -15.86 -51.05 8.50
C LYS A 15 -16.42 -49.63 8.41
N ILE A 16 -15.57 -48.60 8.33
CA ILE A 16 -15.94 -47.31 7.74
C ILE A 16 -14.83 -46.87 6.79
N SER A 17 -14.66 -47.66 5.73
CA SER A 17 -14.15 -47.16 4.45
C SER A 17 -15.34 -46.58 3.69
N ASN A 18 -15.31 -45.27 3.46
CA ASN A 18 -15.72 -44.57 2.23
C ASN A 18 -16.41 -43.24 2.55
N GLY A 19 -15.64 -42.15 2.39
CA GLY A 19 -16.09 -40.77 2.54
C GLY A 19 -14.96 -39.75 2.28
N VAL A 20 -14.22 -39.96 1.19
CA VAL A 20 -13.36 -39.02 0.42
C VAL A 20 -12.73 -37.82 1.18
N LEU A 21 -11.61 -38.06 1.85
CA LEU A 21 -10.57 -37.04 2.09
C LEU A 21 -9.71 -36.84 0.82
N PRO A 22 -9.25 -35.63 0.49
CA PRO A 22 -8.26 -35.42 -0.55
C PRO A 22 -6.96 -36.14 -0.17
N ASP A 23 -6.52 -36.98 -1.10
CA ASP A 23 -5.43 -37.94 -0.97
C ASP A 23 -4.14 -37.30 -0.38
N ILE A 24 -3.86 -37.55 0.90
CA ILE A 24 -2.63 -37.12 1.59
C ILE A 24 -1.39 -37.65 0.85
N LYS A 25 -1.52 -38.74 0.07
CA LYS A 25 -0.46 -39.21 -0.81
C LYS A 25 -0.18 -38.26 -1.97
N LYS A 26 -1.16 -37.49 -2.48
CA LYS A 26 -0.93 -36.44 -3.50
C LYS A 26 -0.16 -35.25 -2.93
N VAL A 27 -0.49 -34.78 -1.72
CA VAL A 27 0.26 -33.69 -1.08
C VAL A 27 1.67 -34.15 -0.69
N SER A 28 1.82 -35.38 -0.20
CA SER A 28 3.13 -35.97 0.06
C SER A 28 3.94 -36.21 -1.22
N LYS A 29 3.30 -36.57 -2.34
CA LYS A 29 3.94 -36.67 -3.67
C LYS A 29 4.36 -35.31 -4.20
N VAL A 30 3.60 -34.25 -3.93
CA VAL A 30 3.94 -32.88 -4.35
C VAL A 30 5.12 -32.32 -3.53
N ILE A 31 5.19 -32.64 -2.23
CA ILE A 31 6.34 -32.30 -1.37
C ILE A 31 7.56 -33.17 -1.70
N GLN A 32 7.36 -34.45 -2.03
CA GLN A 32 8.41 -35.36 -2.52
C GLN A 32 8.84 -35.06 -3.97
N SER A 33 8.05 -34.30 -4.74
CA SER A 33 8.39 -33.89 -6.11
C SER A 33 9.13 -32.55 -6.19
N MET A 34 9.36 -31.86 -5.07
CA MET A 34 10.34 -30.76 -5.07
C MET A 34 11.72 -31.37 -5.26
N PRO A 35 12.50 -30.95 -6.27
CA PRO A 35 13.81 -31.54 -6.52
C PRO A 35 14.69 -31.33 -5.27
N ASN A 36 15.13 -32.43 -4.65
CA ASN A 36 16.09 -32.38 -3.55
C ASN A 36 17.29 -31.53 -3.98
N VAL A 37 17.61 -30.48 -3.21
CA VAL A 37 18.75 -29.60 -3.50
C VAL A 37 20.03 -30.43 -3.45
N ARG A 38 20.69 -30.58 -4.61
CA ARG A 38 21.96 -31.30 -4.72
C ARG A 38 23.09 -30.34 -4.40
N TRP A 39 23.53 -30.34 -3.15
CA TRP A 39 24.64 -29.50 -2.70
C TRP A 39 25.96 -29.88 -3.37
N ALA A 40 26.78 -28.86 -3.65
CA ALA A 40 28.15 -29.06 -4.10
C ALA A 40 29.04 -29.45 -2.90
N PRO A 41 29.94 -30.43 -3.05
CA PRO A 41 30.87 -30.80 -2.00
C PRO A 41 31.81 -29.62 -1.69
N LEU A 42 32.02 -29.33 -0.41
CA LEU A 42 32.87 -28.22 0.03
C LEU A 42 34.36 -28.46 -0.30
N THR A 43 34.77 -29.73 -0.27
CA THR A 43 36.13 -30.21 -0.58
C THR A 43 36.15 -31.04 -1.88
N GLY A 44 37.31 -31.16 -2.52
CA GLY A 44 37.48 -31.99 -3.73
C GLY A 44 37.14 -31.32 -5.08
N ILE A 45 36.65 -30.07 -5.10
CA ILE A 45 36.47 -29.31 -6.35
C ILE A 45 37.79 -28.60 -6.72
N PRO A 46 38.36 -28.87 -7.92
CA PRO A 46 39.58 -28.22 -8.40
C PRO A 46 39.47 -26.69 -8.40
N PHE A 47 40.59 -25.99 -8.11
CA PHE A 47 40.64 -24.53 -8.09
C PHE A 47 40.19 -23.92 -9.42
N GLU A 48 40.63 -24.50 -10.54
CA GLU A 48 40.25 -24.06 -11.88
C GLU A 48 38.73 -24.02 -12.06
N ARG A 49 37.99 -25.03 -11.60
CA ARG A 49 36.51 -25.05 -11.69
C ARG A 49 35.86 -23.94 -10.88
N ARG A 50 36.49 -23.52 -9.77
CA ARG A 50 36.02 -22.42 -8.93
C ARG A 50 36.24 -21.08 -9.64
N VAL A 51 37.40 -20.88 -10.27
CA VAL A 51 37.71 -19.68 -11.07
C VAL A 51 36.80 -19.58 -12.30
N GLN A 52 36.53 -20.69 -12.99
CA GLN A 52 35.56 -20.75 -14.09
C GLN A 52 34.16 -20.35 -13.63
N THR A 53 33.73 -20.82 -12.46
CA THR A 53 32.43 -20.44 -11.87
C THR A 53 32.41 -18.97 -11.49
N ALA A 54 33.50 -18.44 -10.93
CA ALA A 54 33.64 -17.02 -10.62
C ALA A 54 33.58 -16.15 -11.87
N ALA A 55 34.25 -16.54 -12.96
CA ALA A 55 34.22 -15.80 -14.24
C ALA A 55 32.79 -15.69 -14.80
N VAL A 56 32.03 -16.79 -14.82
CA VAL A 56 30.62 -16.77 -15.26
C VAL A 56 29.73 -16.00 -14.29
N LEU A 57 29.95 -16.11 -12.98
CA LEU A 57 29.23 -15.31 -11.98
C LEU A 57 29.46 -13.82 -12.17
N THR A 58 30.72 -13.40 -12.35
CA THR A 58 31.06 -12.01 -12.60
C THR A 58 30.37 -11.49 -13.86
N TRP A 59 30.29 -12.29 -14.93
CA TRP A 59 29.58 -11.93 -16.15
C TRP A 59 28.06 -11.81 -15.95
N VAL A 60 27.41 -12.82 -15.36
CA VAL A 60 25.96 -12.86 -15.14
C VAL A 60 25.49 -11.70 -14.26
N PHE A 61 26.27 -11.33 -13.23
CA PHE A 61 25.96 -10.22 -12.33
C PHE A 61 26.59 -8.88 -12.74
N LEU A 62 27.29 -8.82 -13.88
CA LEU A 62 28.10 -7.66 -14.27
C LEU A 62 27.30 -6.36 -14.29
N LEU A 63 26.13 -6.35 -14.91
CA LEU A 63 25.27 -5.17 -14.97
C LEU A 63 24.86 -4.69 -13.57
N GLY A 64 24.45 -5.61 -12.69
CA GLY A 64 24.06 -5.29 -11.32
C GLY A 64 25.23 -4.74 -10.50
N ASN A 65 26.41 -5.34 -10.66
CA ASN A 65 27.64 -4.89 -10.00
C ASN A 65 28.07 -3.49 -10.48
N CYS A 66 28.05 -3.23 -11.79
CA CYS A 66 28.36 -1.92 -12.36
C CYS A 66 27.43 -0.82 -11.84
N LEU A 67 26.13 -1.07 -11.79
CA LEU A 67 25.17 -0.12 -11.24
C LEU A 67 25.40 0.11 -9.74
N THR A 68 25.66 -0.94 -8.97
CA THR A 68 25.96 -0.85 -7.55
C THR A 68 27.20 0.02 -7.32
N VAL A 69 28.30 -0.24 -8.03
CA VAL A 69 29.54 0.55 -7.93
C VAL A 69 29.29 2.02 -8.30
N PHE A 70 28.60 2.28 -9.41
CA PHE A 70 28.28 3.64 -9.84
C PHE A 70 27.47 4.37 -8.77
N PHE A 71 26.35 3.81 -8.30
CA PHE A 71 25.52 4.45 -7.27
C PHE A 71 26.23 4.57 -5.93
N CYS A 72 26.99 3.55 -5.48
CA CYS A 72 27.81 3.64 -4.27
C CYS A 72 28.86 4.76 -4.36
N SER A 73 29.47 4.96 -5.53
CA SER A 73 30.45 6.02 -5.73
C SER A 73 29.85 7.44 -5.78
N LEU A 74 28.54 7.58 -6.02
CA LEU A 74 27.84 8.88 -5.89
C LEU A 74 27.75 9.36 -4.44
N PHE A 75 27.92 8.46 -3.45
CA PHE A 75 27.96 8.84 -2.04
C PHE A 75 29.31 9.41 -1.59
N LEU A 76 30.31 9.47 -2.49
CA LEU A 76 31.63 10.05 -2.23
C LEU A 76 31.73 11.42 -2.91
N PRO A 77 31.56 12.55 -2.19
CA PRO A 77 31.47 13.88 -2.80
C PRO A 77 32.70 14.29 -3.63
N PHE A 78 33.89 13.83 -3.26
CA PHE A 78 35.11 14.12 -4.01
C PHE A 78 35.14 13.49 -5.42
N LEU A 79 34.29 12.49 -5.69
CA LEU A 79 34.14 11.89 -7.02
C LEU A 79 33.09 12.61 -7.89
N TRP A 80 32.34 13.58 -7.35
CA TRP A 80 31.26 14.24 -8.10
C TRP A 80 31.71 14.96 -9.37
N PRO A 81 32.86 15.67 -9.42
CA PRO A 81 33.35 16.25 -10.67
C PRO A 81 33.57 15.18 -11.76
N ILE A 82 34.07 14.00 -11.36
CA ILE A 82 34.27 12.85 -12.26
C ILE A 82 32.93 12.31 -12.73
N HIS A 83 31.94 12.18 -11.84
CA HIS A 83 30.59 11.72 -12.19
C HIS A 83 29.86 12.67 -13.14
N ILE A 84 29.95 13.98 -12.91
CA ILE A 84 29.36 14.99 -13.78
C ILE A 84 30.00 14.91 -15.17
N ALA A 85 31.34 14.87 -15.24
CA ALA A 85 32.06 14.72 -16.50
C ALA A 85 31.68 13.41 -17.20
N TYR A 86 31.57 12.31 -16.45
CA TYR A 86 31.21 11.00 -16.96
C TYR A 86 29.76 10.98 -17.48
N ILE A 87 28.77 11.54 -16.77
CA ILE A 87 27.38 11.62 -17.25
C ILE A 87 27.26 12.49 -18.50
N ILE A 88 27.98 13.62 -18.57
CA ILE A 88 28.03 14.43 -19.80
C ILE A 88 28.61 13.61 -20.96
N TYR A 89 29.68 12.84 -20.70
CA TYR A 89 30.24 11.89 -21.66
C TYR A 89 29.19 10.84 -22.07
N LEU A 90 28.44 10.25 -21.14
CA LEU A 90 27.37 9.27 -21.42
C LEU A 90 26.29 9.82 -22.36
N CYS A 91 25.88 11.07 -22.16
CA CYS A 91 24.84 11.70 -22.99
C CYS A 91 25.32 12.06 -24.41
N ARG A 92 26.64 12.20 -24.62
CA ARG A 92 27.23 12.60 -25.90
C ARG A 92 27.84 11.44 -26.68
N ASP A 93 28.29 10.38 -26.01
CA ASP A 93 29.02 9.29 -26.63
C ASP A 93 28.14 8.38 -27.48
N GLN A 94 28.31 8.46 -28.80
CA GLN A 94 27.61 7.65 -29.80
C GLN A 94 28.37 6.38 -30.22
N SER A 95 29.44 6.01 -29.50
CA SER A 95 30.29 4.86 -29.82
C SER A 95 29.52 3.55 -30.08
N ALA A 96 28.38 3.35 -29.40
CA ALA A 96 27.54 2.17 -29.58
C ALA A 96 26.94 2.04 -30.99
N GLU A 97 26.70 3.16 -31.67
CA GLU A 97 26.13 3.21 -33.02
C GLU A 97 27.19 3.37 -34.11
N ASN A 98 28.44 3.66 -33.74
CA ASN A 98 29.56 3.86 -34.67
C ASN A 98 30.55 2.67 -34.65
N GLY A 99 30.07 1.47 -34.29
CA GLY A 99 30.88 0.24 -34.35
C GLY A 99 31.65 -0.15 -33.09
N GLY A 100 31.37 0.49 -31.95
CA GLY A 100 31.91 0.15 -30.62
C GLY A 100 33.27 0.80 -30.31
N ARG A 101 33.83 0.48 -29.13
CA ARG A 101 35.21 0.88 -28.72
C ARG A 101 36.08 -0.35 -28.50
N ARG A 102 36.18 -1.20 -29.53
CA ARG A 102 36.85 -2.50 -29.45
C ARG A 102 38.30 -2.38 -28.97
N SER A 103 38.63 -3.10 -27.91
CA SER A 103 39.98 -3.23 -27.33
C SER A 103 40.45 -4.67 -27.43
N GLU A 104 41.44 -4.93 -28.27
CA GLU A 104 41.99 -6.29 -28.44
C GLU A 104 42.64 -6.82 -27.15
N TRP A 105 43.25 -5.93 -26.37
CA TRP A 105 43.78 -6.30 -25.05
C TRP A 105 42.68 -6.79 -24.12
N PHE A 106 41.56 -6.06 -24.06
CA PHE A 106 40.45 -6.42 -23.17
C PHE A 106 39.79 -7.74 -23.58
N ARG A 107 39.68 -8.01 -24.89
CA ARG A 107 39.12 -9.26 -25.45
C ARG A 107 40.00 -10.49 -25.21
N ARG A 108 41.30 -10.31 -24.95
CA ARG A 108 42.30 -11.38 -24.69
C ARG A 108 42.58 -11.61 -23.21
N LEU A 109 41.82 -10.98 -22.30
CA LEU A 109 42.00 -11.18 -20.87
C LEU A 109 41.78 -12.65 -20.46
N PRO A 110 42.60 -13.21 -19.55
CA PRO A 110 42.51 -14.62 -19.14
C PRO A 110 41.15 -15.02 -18.56
N VAL A 111 40.38 -14.07 -18.02
CA VAL A 111 39.03 -14.32 -17.50
C VAL A 111 38.09 -14.93 -18.55
N TRP A 112 38.30 -14.60 -19.83
CA TRP A 112 37.47 -15.12 -20.92
C TRP A 112 37.80 -16.60 -21.23
N ASN A 113 39.04 -17.03 -21.02
CA ASN A 113 39.41 -18.45 -21.13
C ASN A 113 38.72 -19.28 -20.04
N TYR A 114 38.65 -18.75 -18.82
CA TYR A 114 37.89 -19.37 -17.73
C TYR A 114 36.37 -19.35 -17.98
N PHE A 115 35.85 -18.28 -18.58
CA PHE A 115 34.45 -18.22 -19.00
C PHE A 115 34.14 -19.30 -20.05
N ALA A 116 34.96 -19.42 -21.10
CA ALA A 116 34.80 -20.44 -22.13
C ALA A 116 34.98 -21.87 -21.58
N GLY A 117 35.93 -22.08 -20.67
CA GLY A 117 36.16 -23.35 -19.99
C GLY A 117 35.06 -23.77 -19.01
N TYR A 118 34.18 -22.84 -18.60
CA TYR A 118 32.98 -23.20 -17.83
C TYR A 118 31.99 -24.04 -18.66
N PHE A 119 31.84 -23.69 -19.94
CA PHE A 119 30.91 -24.27 -20.92
C PHE A 119 31.59 -25.13 -22.00
N PRO A 120 32.81 -25.60 -21.74
CA PRO A 120 33.81 -25.94 -22.78
C PRO A 120 33.47 -25.46 -24.22
N VAL A 121 33.50 -24.15 -24.46
CA VAL A 121 33.07 -23.58 -25.75
C VAL A 121 34.04 -23.96 -26.88
N LYS A 122 33.50 -24.37 -28.04
CA LYS A 122 34.27 -24.66 -29.27
C LYS A 122 33.72 -23.87 -30.46
N LEU A 123 34.62 -23.43 -31.33
CA LEU A 123 34.30 -22.78 -32.60
C LEU A 123 34.80 -23.66 -33.75
N VAL A 124 33.91 -24.06 -34.65
CA VAL A 124 34.18 -24.92 -35.80
C VAL A 124 33.98 -24.09 -37.06
N LYS A 125 34.94 -24.17 -37.98
CA LYS A 125 34.96 -23.46 -39.26
C LYS A 125 34.73 -24.44 -40.40
N GLU A 126 33.76 -24.14 -41.28
CA GLU A 126 33.52 -24.96 -42.48
C GLU A 126 34.18 -24.42 -43.75
N ALA A 127 34.35 -23.10 -43.85
CA ALA A 127 34.96 -22.45 -45.01
C ALA A 127 35.85 -21.27 -44.63
N ASP A 128 36.84 -20.99 -45.49
CA ASP A 128 37.59 -19.75 -45.45
C ASP A 128 36.70 -18.57 -45.87
N LEU A 129 36.90 -17.43 -45.20
CA LEU A 129 36.22 -16.18 -45.52
C LEU A 129 37.25 -15.21 -46.11
N ASP A 130 36.88 -14.58 -47.23
CA ASP A 130 37.71 -13.60 -47.93
C ASP A 130 37.76 -12.29 -47.13
N PRO A 131 38.95 -11.87 -46.65
CA PRO A 131 39.09 -10.65 -45.85
C PRO A 131 38.81 -9.36 -46.64
N SER A 132 38.73 -9.42 -47.97
CA SER A 132 38.33 -8.29 -48.82
C SER A 132 36.81 -8.02 -48.79
N LYS A 133 36.02 -8.97 -48.27
CA LYS A 133 34.56 -8.88 -48.19
C LYS A 133 34.07 -8.59 -46.78
N ASN A 134 32.81 -8.16 -46.69
CA ASN A 134 32.08 -8.01 -45.44
C ASN A 134 31.03 -9.11 -45.31
N TYR A 135 30.74 -9.50 -44.08
CA TYR A 135 29.84 -10.61 -43.78
C TYR A 135 28.79 -10.22 -42.74
N VAL A 136 27.63 -10.85 -42.87
CA VAL A 136 26.58 -10.83 -41.84
C VAL A 136 26.41 -12.26 -41.32
N PHE A 137 26.95 -12.51 -40.12
CA PHE A 137 26.83 -13.79 -39.43
C PHE A 137 25.47 -13.86 -38.74
N GLY A 138 24.66 -14.85 -39.12
CA GLY A 138 23.38 -15.11 -38.45
C GLY A 138 23.52 -16.25 -37.45
N TYR A 139 23.50 -15.91 -36.16
CA TYR A 139 23.70 -16.86 -35.06
C TYR A 139 22.38 -17.48 -34.60
N HIS A 140 22.35 -18.81 -34.49
CA HIS A 140 21.21 -19.61 -34.06
C HIS A 140 21.65 -20.79 -33.16
N PRO A 141 20.82 -21.27 -32.22
CA PRO A 141 19.67 -20.57 -31.65
C PRO A 141 20.13 -19.44 -30.71
N HIS A 142 19.23 -18.53 -30.36
CA HIS A 142 19.54 -17.47 -29.38
C HIS A 142 19.86 -18.04 -27.97
N GLY A 143 19.22 -19.13 -27.57
CA GLY A 143 19.19 -19.52 -26.14
C GLY A 143 18.64 -18.40 -25.26
N ILE A 144 18.88 -18.46 -23.96
CA ILE A 144 18.35 -17.44 -23.05
C ILE A 144 19.10 -16.10 -23.17
N ILE A 145 20.44 -16.13 -23.16
CA ILE A 145 21.31 -14.94 -23.21
C ILE A 145 22.55 -15.11 -24.11
N SER A 146 22.54 -16.08 -25.03
CA SER A 146 23.58 -16.27 -26.07
C SER A 146 25.03 -16.33 -25.53
N MET A 147 25.30 -17.20 -24.55
CA MET A 147 26.62 -17.34 -23.93
C MET A 147 27.68 -17.82 -24.92
N GLY A 148 27.31 -18.68 -25.87
CA GLY A 148 28.21 -19.11 -26.94
C GLY A 148 28.55 -17.97 -27.90
N ALA A 149 27.58 -17.14 -28.27
CA ALA A 149 27.82 -15.97 -29.12
C ALA A 149 28.77 -14.98 -28.44
N PHE A 150 28.58 -14.76 -27.14
CA PHE A 150 29.47 -13.92 -26.35
C PHE A 150 30.91 -14.46 -26.34
N ALA A 151 31.10 -15.74 -25.97
CA ALA A 151 32.42 -16.36 -25.93
C ALA A 151 33.13 -16.30 -27.29
N ASN A 152 32.44 -16.64 -28.37
CA ASN A 152 33.04 -16.77 -29.70
C ASN A 152 33.29 -15.44 -30.42
N PHE A 153 32.37 -14.47 -30.31
CA PHE A 153 32.44 -13.26 -31.14
C PHE A 153 32.78 -11.98 -30.35
N ALA A 154 32.46 -11.91 -29.05
CA ALA A 154 32.83 -10.75 -28.23
C ALA A 154 34.23 -10.88 -27.63
N THR A 155 34.70 -12.10 -27.35
CA THR A 155 36.03 -12.35 -26.76
C THR A 155 36.96 -13.05 -27.77
N GLU A 156 38.22 -13.28 -27.38
CA GLU A 156 39.18 -14.11 -28.14
C GLU A 156 39.39 -15.49 -27.48
N ALA A 157 38.51 -15.92 -26.57
CA ALA A 157 38.69 -17.16 -25.81
C ALA A 157 38.66 -18.44 -26.68
N THR A 158 38.12 -18.36 -27.90
CA THR A 158 38.06 -19.46 -28.88
C THR A 158 38.83 -19.15 -30.16
N SER A 159 39.78 -18.19 -30.11
CA SER A 159 40.68 -17.86 -31.22
C SER A 159 39.98 -17.47 -32.53
N PHE A 160 38.90 -16.69 -32.46
CA PHE A 160 38.16 -16.25 -33.65
C PHE A 160 39.06 -15.57 -34.69
N ALA A 161 39.94 -14.66 -34.26
CA ALA A 161 40.83 -13.93 -35.18
C ALA A 161 41.86 -14.83 -35.88
N GLU A 162 42.21 -15.98 -35.28
CA GLU A 162 43.12 -16.97 -35.89
C GLU A 162 42.37 -17.83 -36.93
N LEU A 163 41.12 -18.19 -36.63
CA LEU A 163 40.28 -18.97 -37.55
C LEU A 163 39.81 -18.15 -38.76
N PHE A 164 39.53 -16.86 -38.59
CA PHE A 164 39.05 -15.96 -39.64
C PHE A 164 39.95 -14.72 -39.75
N PRO A 165 41.19 -14.88 -40.27
CA PRO A 165 42.15 -13.79 -40.35
C PRO A 165 41.61 -12.65 -41.23
N GLY A 166 41.77 -11.42 -40.76
CA GLY A 166 41.29 -10.21 -41.44
C GLY A 166 39.81 -9.89 -41.24
N ILE A 167 39.01 -10.81 -40.68
CA ILE A 167 37.60 -10.55 -40.36
C ILE A 167 37.45 -9.97 -38.96
N LYS A 168 36.89 -8.76 -38.87
CA LYS A 168 36.57 -8.08 -37.61
C LYS A 168 35.06 -8.12 -37.38
N ALA A 169 34.60 -9.18 -36.72
CA ALA A 169 33.21 -9.39 -36.38
C ALA A 169 32.80 -8.61 -35.12
N SER A 170 31.76 -7.78 -35.22
CA SER A 170 31.14 -7.09 -34.07
C SER A 170 29.84 -7.80 -33.66
N LEU A 171 29.79 -8.32 -32.44
CA LEU A 171 28.57 -8.88 -31.87
C LEU A 171 27.57 -7.75 -31.57
N LEU A 172 26.33 -7.90 -32.04
CA LEU A 172 25.31 -6.87 -31.90
C LEU A 172 24.31 -7.20 -30.80
N THR A 173 24.00 -6.21 -29.96
CA THR A 173 23.01 -6.33 -28.87
C THR A 173 22.04 -5.14 -28.84
N LEU A 174 21.01 -5.24 -28.01
CA LEU A 174 20.00 -4.21 -27.80
C LEU A 174 20.61 -2.85 -27.42
N THR A 175 20.15 -1.78 -28.07
CA THR A 175 20.62 -0.39 -27.86
C THR A 175 20.51 0.05 -26.39
N THR A 176 19.54 -0.47 -25.64
CA THR A 176 19.34 -0.17 -24.21
C THR A 176 20.54 -0.57 -23.35
N ASN A 177 21.31 -1.60 -23.72
CA ASN A 177 22.50 -2.03 -22.96
C ASN A 177 23.55 -0.92 -22.83
N PHE A 178 23.59 0.01 -23.78
CA PHE A 178 24.56 1.11 -23.81
C PHE A 178 24.15 2.34 -22.99
N LYS A 179 23.01 2.27 -22.27
CA LYS A 179 22.53 3.34 -21.38
C LYS A 179 22.98 3.16 -19.92
N PHE A 180 23.53 2.00 -19.56
CA PHE A 180 23.92 1.70 -18.18
C PHE A 180 25.38 2.12 -17.90
N PRO A 181 25.64 2.97 -16.89
CA PRO A 181 26.99 3.43 -16.56
C PRO A 181 27.89 2.25 -16.17
N ILE A 182 29.17 2.36 -16.52
CA ILE A 182 30.25 1.38 -16.36
C ILE A 182 30.04 0.10 -17.20
N TYR A 183 28.85 -0.48 -17.18
CA TYR A 183 28.50 -1.66 -17.98
C TYR A 183 28.65 -1.41 -19.48
N ARG A 184 28.16 -0.26 -19.98
CA ARG A 184 28.30 0.10 -21.40
C ARG A 184 29.76 0.14 -21.85
N ASP A 185 30.66 0.63 -21.00
CA ASP A 185 32.08 0.80 -21.36
C ASP A 185 32.76 -0.56 -21.49
N ILE A 186 32.38 -1.52 -20.64
CA ILE A 186 32.87 -2.90 -20.69
C ILE A 186 32.43 -3.59 -21.99
N ILE A 187 31.14 -3.52 -22.33
CA ILE A 187 30.64 -4.17 -23.55
C ILE A 187 31.17 -3.47 -24.82
N LEU A 188 31.35 -2.15 -24.79
CA LEU A 188 32.00 -1.41 -25.88
C LEU A 188 33.47 -1.81 -26.04
N ALA A 189 34.19 -2.01 -24.94
CA ALA A 189 35.58 -2.50 -24.94
C ALA A 189 35.71 -3.91 -25.53
N LEU A 190 34.69 -4.76 -25.37
CA LEU A 190 34.61 -6.07 -26.02
C LEU A 190 34.28 -5.98 -27.52
N GLY A 191 34.05 -4.78 -28.05
CA GLY A 191 33.67 -4.57 -29.44
C GLY A 191 32.22 -4.94 -29.73
N ILE A 192 31.37 -5.05 -28.70
CA ILE A 192 29.92 -5.23 -28.85
C ILE A 192 29.31 -3.88 -29.27
N ALA A 193 28.42 -3.90 -30.26
CA ALA A 193 27.77 -2.70 -30.80
C ALA A 193 26.23 -2.83 -30.78
N SER A 194 25.54 -1.74 -31.11
CA SER A 194 24.08 -1.69 -31.18
C SER A 194 23.57 -2.47 -32.39
N VAL A 195 22.47 -3.21 -32.22
CA VAL A 195 21.73 -3.87 -33.32
C VAL A 195 20.83 -2.90 -34.11
N SER A 196 20.91 -1.60 -33.83
CA SER A 196 20.17 -0.58 -34.58
C SER A 196 20.63 -0.55 -36.04
N ARG A 197 19.68 -0.32 -36.96
CA ARG A 197 19.95 -0.26 -38.41
C ARG A 197 21.13 0.64 -38.74
N HIS A 198 21.17 1.86 -38.18
CA HIS A 198 22.25 2.80 -38.35
C HIS A 198 23.63 2.20 -38.02
N SER A 199 23.73 1.50 -36.88
CA SER A 199 24.99 0.87 -36.47
C SER A 199 25.43 -0.24 -37.40
N CYS A 200 24.49 -1.07 -37.86
CA CYS A 200 24.82 -2.14 -38.78
C CYS A 200 25.29 -1.60 -40.14
N GLU A 201 24.59 -0.61 -40.70
CA GLU A 201 24.94 0.03 -41.98
C GLU A 201 26.31 0.72 -41.87
N HIS A 202 26.58 1.39 -40.74
CA HIS A 202 27.86 2.04 -40.47
C HIS A 202 29.02 1.03 -40.42
N ILE A 203 28.89 -0.06 -39.66
CA ILE A 203 29.93 -1.09 -39.54
C ILE A 203 30.21 -1.73 -40.90
N LEU A 204 29.17 -2.14 -41.63
CA LEU A 204 29.31 -2.78 -42.94
C LEU A 204 29.87 -1.84 -44.01
N SER A 205 29.80 -0.52 -43.81
CA SER A 205 30.37 0.48 -44.72
C SER A 205 31.75 0.98 -44.28
N SER A 206 32.27 0.51 -43.13
CA SER A 206 33.53 1.00 -42.53
C SER A 206 34.81 0.45 -43.21
N GLY A 207 34.69 -0.33 -44.29
CA GLY A 207 35.80 -0.94 -45.00
C GLY A 207 35.75 -2.47 -45.05
N PRO A 208 36.69 -3.12 -45.76
CA PRO A 208 36.73 -4.58 -45.94
C PRO A 208 37.01 -5.31 -44.62
N GLY A 209 36.48 -6.53 -44.49
CA GLY A 209 36.58 -7.37 -43.29
C GLY A 209 35.72 -6.89 -42.11
N ARG A 210 35.02 -5.75 -42.19
CA ARG A 210 34.14 -5.24 -41.12
C ARG A 210 32.79 -5.92 -41.19
N SER A 211 32.60 -6.88 -40.29
CA SER A 211 31.46 -7.80 -40.31
C SER A 211 30.65 -7.70 -39.03
N ILE A 212 29.39 -8.13 -39.08
CA ILE A 212 28.48 -8.08 -37.94
C ILE A 212 27.94 -9.46 -37.60
N VAL A 213 27.68 -9.70 -36.32
CA VAL A 213 27.06 -10.94 -35.83
C VAL A 213 25.73 -10.59 -35.18
N ILE A 214 24.65 -11.17 -35.72
CA ILE A 214 23.30 -10.95 -35.22
C ILE A 214 22.72 -12.27 -34.75
N VAL A 215 22.24 -12.27 -33.51
CA VAL A 215 21.45 -13.37 -32.98
C VAL A 215 20.01 -13.23 -33.50
N ILE A 216 19.71 -13.86 -34.63
CA ILE A 216 18.54 -13.58 -35.47
C ILE A 216 17.21 -13.82 -34.74
N GLY A 217 17.15 -14.89 -33.95
CA GLY A 217 15.97 -15.26 -33.16
C GLY A 217 15.52 -14.20 -32.16
N GLY A 218 16.49 -13.43 -31.65
CA GLY A 218 16.29 -12.41 -30.63
C GLY A 218 15.48 -12.92 -29.43
N ALA A 219 14.70 -12.01 -28.85
CA ALA A 219 13.80 -12.31 -27.74
C ALA A 219 12.68 -13.32 -28.07
N SER A 220 12.44 -13.70 -29.35
CA SER A 220 11.42 -14.71 -29.67
C SER A 220 11.94 -16.13 -29.43
N GLU A 221 13.17 -16.41 -29.87
CA GLU A 221 13.81 -17.72 -29.63
C GLU A 221 14.22 -17.89 -28.16
N SER A 222 14.57 -16.81 -27.45
CA SER A 222 14.91 -16.93 -26.03
C SER A 222 13.74 -17.39 -25.15
N LEU A 223 12.51 -17.13 -25.58
CA LEU A 223 11.29 -17.55 -24.88
C LEU A 223 10.88 -18.99 -25.14
N SER A 224 11.33 -19.56 -26.25
CA SER A 224 11.12 -20.96 -26.61
C SER A 224 12.35 -21.83 -26.34
N ALA A 225 13.40 -21.27 -25.72
CA ALA A 225 14.61 -21.99 -25.39
C ALA A 225 14.29 -23.14 -24.42
N ARG A 226 14.54 -24.38 -24.85
CA ARG A 226 14.33 -25.59 -24.05
C ARG A 226 15.49 -26.56 -24.26
N PRO A 227 15.99 -27.20 -23.19
CA PRO A 227 17.04 -28.20 -23.34
C PRO A 227 16.64 -29.35 -24.27
N GLY A 228 17.54 -29.67 -25.20
CA GLY A 228 17.38 -30.71 -26.21
C GLY A 228 16.44 -30.36 -27.37
N ILE A 229 16.01 -29.11 -27.53
CA ILE A 229 15.10 -28.67 -28.60
C ILE A 229 15.74 -27.51 -29.38
N ALA A 230 15.69 -27.58 -30.71
CA ALA A 230 16.15 -26.55 -31.62
C ALA A 230 15.00 -25.99 -32.48
N ASP A 231 14.24 -25.04 -31.92
CA ASP A 231 13.15 -24.35 -32.62
C ASP A 231 13.59 -22.92 -32.97
N LEU A 232 13.71 -22.63 -34.27
CA LEU A 232 14.21 -21.36 -34.79
C LEU A 232 13.10 -20.48 -35.36
N VAL A 233 13.18 -19.17 -35.11
CA VAL A 233 12.26 -18.14 -35.59
C VAL A 233 12.92 -17.37 -36.73
N LEU A 234 12.91 -17.96 -37.93
CA LEU A 234 13.63 -17.43 -39.10
C LEU A 234 12.72 -17.04 -40.28
N LYS A 235 11.59 -17.74 -40.51
CA LYS A 235 10.78 -17.54 -41.74
C LYS A 235 10.26 -16.12 -41.93
N LYS A 236 9.98 -15.39 -40.86
CA LYS A 236 9.54 -13.98 -40.91
C LYS A 236 10.67 -12.94 -40.76
N ARG A 237 11.92 -13.36 -40.54
CA ARG A 237 13.06 -12.46 -40.26
C ARG A 237 13.82 -12.13 -41.54
N LEU A 238 13.32 -11.19 -42.35
CA LEU A 238 13.98 -10.77 -43.60
C LEU A 238 14.92 -9.56 -43.45
N GLY A 239 14.93 -8.90 -42.29
CA GLY A 239 15.65 -7.64 -42.09
C GLY A 239 17.17 -7.75 -42.23
N PHE A 240 17.77 -8.83 -41.74
CA PHE A 240 19.22 -9.03 -41.83
C PHE A 240 19.66 -9.40 -43.27
N ILE A 241 18.83 -10.14 -44.00
CA ILE A 241 19.04 -10.46 -45.43
C ILE A 241 18.95 -9.19 -46.26
N ARG A 242 17.94 -8.35 -46.01
CA ARG A 242 17.79 -7.04 -46.66
C ARG A 242 19.04 -6.18 -46.48
N MET A 243 19.58 -6.16 -45.27
CA MET A 243 20.78 -5.42 -44.94
C MET A 243 22.03 -5.99 -45.61
N ALA A 244 22.17 -7.31 -45.63
CA ALA A 244 23.26 -7.99 -46.33
C ALA A 244 23.29 -7.63 -47.83
N ILE A 245 22.13 -7.69 -48.52
CA ILE A 245 22.00 -7.33 -49.94
C ILE A 245 22.38 -5.87 -50.19
N ARG A 246 21.85 -4.92 -49.38
CA ARG A 246 22.16 -3.48 -49.57
C ARG A 246 23.65 -3.18 -49.47
N HIS A 247 24.36 -3.87 -48.57
CA HIS A 247 25.79 -3.64 -48.35
C HIS A 247 26.69 -4.61 -49.11
N LYS A 248 26.12 -5.47 -49.99
CA LYS A 248 26.87 -6.53 -50.71
C LYS A 248 27.72 -7.38 -49.75
N ALA A 249 27.19 -7.63 -48.55
CA ALA A 249 27.82 -8.44 -47.54
C ALA A 249 27.28 -9.86 -47.63
N ASP A 250 28.17 -10.86 -47.71
CA ASP A 250 27.76 -12.26 -47.84
C ASP A 250 27.16 -12.75 -46.49
N LEU A 251 26.13 -13.59 -46.56
CA LEU A 251 25.48 -14.15 -45.37
C LEU A 251 26.23 -15.39 -44.89
N VAL A 252 26.47 -15.50 -43.59
CA VAL A 252 27.14 -16.69 -43.01
C VAL A 252 26.23 -17.32 -41.95
N PRO A 253 25.53 -18.43 -42.26
CA PRO A 253 24.76 -19.17 -41.27
C PRO A 253 25.68 -19.71 -40.17
N THR A 254 25.30 -19.47 -38.92
CA THR A 254 26.08 -19.92 -37.76
C THR A 254 25.16 -20.65 -36.78
N PHE A 255 25.46 -21.92 -36.49
CA PHE A 255 24.64 -22.77 -35.61
C PHE A 255 25.41 -23.18 -34.35
N SER A 256 24.81 -23.04 -33.17
CA SER A 256 25.41 -23.35 -31.87
C SER A 256 24.68 -24.47 -31.15
N PHE A 257 25.31 -25.63 -31.08
CA PHE A 257 24.84 -26.78 -30.31
C PHE A 257 25.10 -26.53 -28.81
N GLY A 258 24.17 -26.96 -27.95
CA GLY A 258 24.29 -26.83 -26.49
C GLY A 258 23.81 -25.50 -25.90
N GLU A 259 23.56 -24.48 -26.71
CA GLU A 259 23.15 -23.14 -26.24
C GLU A 259 21.82 -23.17 -25.45
N ASN A 260 20.83 -23.94 -25.91
CA ASN A 260 19.54 -24.10 -25.24
C ASN A 260 19.62 -24.99 -23.98
N ASP A 261 20.71 -25.73 -23.78
CA ASP A 261 20.90 -26.65 -22.65
C ASP A 261 21.46 -25.94 -21.41
N LEU A 262 21.89 -24.68 -21.55
CA LEU A 262 22.50 -23.92 -20.45
C LEU A 262 21.52 -23.54 -19.34
N TYR A 263 20.23 -23.55 -19.62
CA TYR A 263 19.18 -23.16 -18.68
C TYR A 263 17.94 -24.01 -18.86
N GLU A 264 17.24 -24.28 -17.76
CA GLU A 264 15.88 -24.81 -17.81
C GLU A 264 14.89 -23.65 -17.74
N GLN A 265 14.14 -23.46 -18.81
CA GLN A 265 13.08 -22.48 -18.82
C GLN A 265 11.81 -23.09 -18.23
N VAL A 266 11.15 -22.34 -17.35
CA VAL A 266 9.84 -22.70 -16.82
C VAL A 266 8.86 -22.81 -17.99
N ASP A 267 8.08 -23.89 -18.01
CA ASP A 267 7.19 -24.18 -19.12
C ASP A 267 6.23 -23.04 -19.42
N ASN A 268 6.10 -22.79 -20.72
CA ASN A 268 5.56 -21.57 -21.26
C ASN A 268 4.67 -21.89 -22.46
N SER A 269 3.71 -22.78 -22.26
CA SER A 269 2.82 -23.24 -23.33
C SER A 269 2.12 -22.07 -24.01
N ASP A 270 1.86 -22.20 -25.31
CA ASP A 270 1.21 -21.15 -26.09
C ASP A 270 -0.16 -20.82 -25.48
N GLY A 271 -0.40 -19.52 -25.24
CA GLY A 271 -1.59 -19.05 -24.53
C GLY A 271 -1.50 -19.08 -22.99
N SER A 272 -0.42 -19.63 -22.41
CA SER A 272 -0.16 -19.54 -20.96
C SER A 272 0.04 -18.08 -20.53
N TRP A 273 -0.15 -17.79 -19.24
CA TRP A 273 0.03 -16.46 -18.66
C TRP A 273 1.43 -15.88 -18.94
N LEU A 274 2.45 -16.72 -18.80
CA LEU A 274 3.87 -16.37 -18.91
C LEU A 274 4.28 -15.99 -20.35
N TRP A 275 3.82 -16.75 -21.34
CA TRP A 275 4.17 -16.60 -22.77
C TRP A 275 3.70 -15.26 -23.28
N ASN A 276 2.54 -14.96 -22.77
CA ASN A 276 1.79 -13.79 -23.00
C ASN A 276 2.50 -12.54 -22.40
N ILE A 277 2.95 -12.53 -21.13
CA ILE A 277 3.71 -11.39 -20.55
C ILE A 277 4.92 -11.10 -21.40
N GLN A 278 5.64 -12.17 -21.71
CA GLN A 278 6.91 -12.13 -22.38
C GLN A 278 6.73 -11.55 -23.79
N LYS A 279 5.68 -11.98 -24.52
CA LYS A 279 5.32 -11.41 -25.83
C LYS A 279 4.95 -9.92 -25.77
N LYS A 280 4.21 -9.47 -24.75
CA LYS A 280 3.85 -8.04 -24.62
C LYS A 280 5.01 -7.16 -24.12
N MET A 281 5.88 -7.68 -23.27
CA MET A 281 7.12 -7.01 -22.86
C MET A 281 8.08 -6.91 -24.05
N GLN A 282 8.18 -7.99 -24.84
CA GLN A 282 8.89 -8.01 -26.11
C GLN A 282 8.34 -6.96 -27.09
N GLN A 283 7.01 -6.82 -27.20
CA GLN A 283 6.37 -5.80 -28.06
C GLN A 283 6.59 -4.35 -27.56
N ALA A 284 6.63 -4.13 -26.24
CA ALA A 284 6.74 -2.78 -25.67
C ALA A 284 8.19 -2.27 -25.53
N VAL A 285 9.16 -3.16 -25.27
CA VAL A 285 10.55 -2.79 -24.91
C VAL A 285 11.58 -3.42 -25.85
N GLY A 286 11.16 -4.29 -26.78
CA GLY A 286 12.03 -5.00 -27.72
C GLY A 286 12.78 -6.19 -27.13
N PHE A 287 12.66 -6.44 -25.81
CA PHE A 287 13.28 -7.58 -25.14
C PHE A 287 12.43 -8.08 -23.96
N THR A 288 12.60 -9.35 -23.59
CA THR A 288 12.03 -9.95 -22.39
C THR A 288 12.95 -11.07 -21.89
N MET A 289 13.02 -11.26 -20.59
CA MET A 289 13.81 -12.34 -19.99
C MET A 289 12.90 -13.54 -19.73
N PRO A 290 13.21 -14.73 -20.27
CA PRO A 290 12.51 -15.95 -19.90
C PRO A 290 12.60 -16.19 -18.37
N LEU A 291 11.58 -16.77 -17.75
CA LEU A 291 11.73 -17.29 -16.39
C LEU A 291 12.46 -18.62 -16.50
N PHE A 292 13.69 -18.66 -16.00
CA PHE A 292 14.53 -19.84 -16.02
C PHE A 292 15.09 -20.12 -14.64
N HIS A 293 15.47 -21.37 -14.46
CA HIS A 293 16.35 -21.78 -13.39
C HIS A 293 17.49 -22.59 -13.98
N ALA A 294 18.59 -22.62 -13.25
CA ALA A 294 19.71 -23.48 -13.51
C ALA A 294 20.32 -23.87 -12.16
N ARG A 295 21.64 -23.80 -12.03
CA ARG A 295 22.33 -24.18 -10.78
C ARG A 295 22.60 -22.98 -9.87
N GLY A 296 22.80 -23.27 -8.58
CA GLY A 296 23.27 -22.30 -7.60
C GLY A 296 24.78 -22.19 -7.52
N ILE A 297 25.26 -21.28 -6.67
CA ILE A 297 26.69 -21.16 -6.33
C ILE A 297 27.15 -22.44 -5.62
N PHE A 298 26.38 -22.87 -4.61
CA PHE A 298 26.72 -24.00 -3.74
C PHE A 298 25.87 -25.26 -3.99
N ASN A 299 25.05 -25.27 -5.05
CA ASN A 299 24.22 -26.42 -5.41
C ASN A 299 24.17 -26.59 -6.93
N TYR A 300 23.75 -27.76 -7.40
CA TYR A 300 23.79 -28.12 -8.81
C TYR A 300 22.48 -27.96 -9.57
N ASN A 301 21.37 -27.62 -8.91
CA ASN A 301 20.03 -27.71 -9.52
C ASN A 301 19.03 -26.59 -9.15
N VAL A 302 19.42 -25.62 -8.32
CA VAL A 302 18.56 -24.50 -7.92
C VAL A 302 19.36 -23.19 -7.87
N GLY A 303 19.21 -22.35 -8.91
CA GLY A 303 19.76 -21.01 -8.95
C GLY A 303 19.68 -20.34 -10.33
N LEU A 304 20.50 -19.31 -10.54
CA LEU A 304 20.53 -18.48 -11.75
C LEU A 304 21.83 -18.63 -12.57
N ILE A 305 22.78 -19.45 -12.11
CA ILE A 305 24.04 -19.70 -12.83
C ILE A 305 23.77 -20.79 -13.86
N PRO A 306 24.10 -20.59 -15.15
CA PRO A 306 23.83 -21.59 -16.17
C PRO A 306 24.51 -22.93 -15.88
N TYR A 307 23.92 -24.00 -16.38
CA TYR A 307 24.48 -25.34 -16.31
C TYR A 307 25.80 -25.44 -17.08
N ARG A 308 26.65 -26.38 -16.65
CA ARG A 308 27.97 -26.62 -17.25
C ARG A 308 27.83 -27.64 -18.38
N HIS A 309 27.29 -27.20 -19.50
CA HIS A 309 27.18 -27.99 -20.72
C HIS A 309 28.15 -27.48 -21.80
N GLU A 310 28.55 -28.39 -22.69
CA GLU A 310 29.39 -28.07 -23.84
C GLU A 310 28.61 -27.22 -24.84
N VAL A 311 29.23 -26.16 -25.37
CA VAL A 311 28.65 -25.31 -26.42
C VAL A 311 29.56 -25.34 -27.64
N VAL A 312 29.04 -25.81 -28.78
CA VAL A 312 29.81 -25.93 -30.04
C VAL A 312 29.14 -25.08 -31.11
N THR A 313 29.81 -24.00 -31.50
CA THR A 313 29.35 -23.11 -32.57
C THR A 313 30.04 -23.46 -33.88
N VAL A 314 29.26 -23.75 -34.91
CA VAL A 314 29.71 -24.02 -36.28
C VAL A 314 29.41 -22.81 -37.16
N VAL A 315 30.43 -22.29 -37.83
CA VAL A 315 30.35 -21.22 -38.82
C VAL A 315 30.33 -21.86 -40.21
N GLY A 316 29.19 -21.77 -40.89
CA GLY A 316 28.93 -22.42 -42.18
C GLY A 316 29.52 -21.70 -43.39
N ASN A 317 29.12 -22.16 -44.57
CA ASN A 317 29.60 -21.59 -45.84
C ASN A 317 29.00 -20.19 -46.11
N PRO A 318 29.77 -19.26 -46.69
CA PRO A 318 29.26 -17.95 -47.06
C PRO A 318 28.32 -18.03 -48.27
N ILE A 319 27.16 -17.38 -48.15
CA ILE A 319 26.13 -17.30 -49.19
C ILE A 319 26.22 -15.93 -49.84
N SER A 320 26.57 -15.94 -51.13
CA SER A 320 26.66 -14.71 -51.92
C SER A 320 25.29 -14.07 -52.10
N VAL A 321 25.21 -12.78 -51.81
CA VAL A 321 23.97 -12.01 -51.96
C VAL A 321 23.81 -11.45 -53.38
N PRO A 322 22.58 -11.35 -53.93
CA PRO A 322 22.35 -10.75 -55.23
C PRO A 322 22.75 -9.27 -55.26
N LYS A 323 23.22 -8.79 -56.41
CA LYS A 323 23.49 -7.36 -56.63
C LYS A 323 22.19 -6.63 -56.94
N LEU A 324 21.99 -5.44 -56.36
CA LEU A 324 20.89 -4.55 -56.74
C LEU A 324 21.10 -4.01 -58.16
N GLU A 325 20.02 -3.94 -58.94
CA GLU A 325 20.04 -3.43 -60.31
C GLU A 325 20.24 -1.90 -60.36
N SER A 326 20.63 -1.37 -61.53
CA SER A 326 20.87 0.07 -61.68
C SER A 326 19.58 0.86 -61.48
N GLY A 327 19.54 1.71 -60.44
CA GLY A 327 18.36 2.47 -60.03
C GLY A 327 17.56 1.85 -58.88
N GLN A 328 17.89 0.63 -58.46
CA GLN A 328 17.23 -0.07 -57.37
C GLN A 328 17.87 0.28 -56.01
N THR A 329 17.11 0.88 -55.11
CA THR A 329 17.57 1.25 -53.75
C THR A 329 17.23 0.20 -52.68
N GLU A 330 16.29 -0.71 -52.95
CA GLU A 330 15.83 -1.75 -52.04
C GLU A 330 15.68 -3.10 -52.76
N PRO A 331 16.07 -4.24 -52.15
CA PRO A 331 15.92 -5.56 -52.78
C PRO A 331 14.45 -5.93 -52.97
N THR A 332 14.15 -6.63 -54.06
CA THR A 332 12.80 -7.12 -54.31
C THR A 332 12.42 -8.22 -53.32
N GLN A 333 11.11 -8.42 -53.11
CA GLN A 333 10.64 -9.48 -52.21
C GLN A 333 11.08 -10.87 -52.68
N GLU A 334 11.19 -11.09 -53.98
CA GLU A 334 11.69 -12.33 -54.58
C GLU A 334 13.17 -12.56 -54.27
N GLN A 335 14.02 -11.53 -54.44
CA GLN A 335 15.44 -11.60 -54.08
C GLN A 335 15.63 -11.93 -52.58
N LEU A 336 14.80 -11.35 -51.71
CA LEU A 336 14.83 -11.63 -50.26
C LEU A 336 14.47 -13.08 -49.95
N LEU A 337 13.40 -13.61 -50.55
CA LEU A 337 12.92 -14.98 -50.29
C LEU A 337 13.86 -16.04 -50.89
N ALA A 338 14.39 -15.81 -52.09
CA ALA A 338 15.36 -16.71 -52.72
C ALA A 338 16.64 -16.81 -51.88
N THR A 339 17.15 -15.66 -51.41
CA THR A 339 18.34 -15.64 -50.53
C THR A 339 18.04 -16.29 -49.17
N GLN A 340 16.82 -16.11 -48.63
CA GLN A 340 16.39 -16.77 -47.39
C GLN A 340 16.33 -18.30 -47.54
N ALA A 341 15.89 -18.80 -48.70
CA ALA A 341 15.84 -20.24 -48.96
C ALA A 341 17.25 -20.86 -48.92
N LEU A 342 18.22 -20.24 -49.60
CA LEU A 342 19.63 -20.66 -49.55
C LEU A 342 20.19 -20.62 -48.12
N TYR A 343 19.85 -19.58 -47.36
CA TYR A 343 20.26 -19.44 -45.96
C TYR A 343 19.69 -20.55 -45.06
N ILE A 344 18.42 -20.91 -45.26
CA ILE A 344 17.76 -21.99 -44.53
C ILE A 344 18.38 -23.35 -44.89
N GLU A 345 18.59 -23.61 -46.18
CA GLU A 345 19.18 -24.86 -46.68
C GLU A 345 20.57 -25.11 -46.07
N GLU A 346 21.43 -24.09 -46.06
CA GLU A 346 22.75 -24.20 -45.45
C GLU A 346 22.68 -24.39 -43.93
N LEU A 347 21.76 -23.72 -43.23
CA LEU A 347 21.56 -23.90 -41.79
C LEU A 347 21.09 -25.33 -41.45
N GLU A 348 20.19 -25.89 -42.27
CA GLU A 348 19.73 -27.29 -42.16
C GLU A 348 20.85 -28.27 -42.49
N SER A 349 21.71 -27.97 -43.48
CA SER A 349 22.90 -28.75 -43.82
C SER A 349 23.87 -28.87 -42.64
N ILE A 350 24.22 -27.73 -42.02
CA ILE A 350 25.06 -27.69 -40.81
C ILE A 350 24.43 -28.54 -39.69
N TYR A 351 23.14 -28.34 -39.41
CA TYR A 351 22.45 -29.10 -38.38
C TYR A 351 22.50 -30.61 -38.66
N ASN A 352 22.15 -31.03 -39.87
CA ASN A 352 22.13 -32.45 -40.25
C ASN A 352 23.51 -33.10 -40.21
N LYS A 353 24.56 -32.37 -40.56
CA LYS A 353 25.95 -32.86 -40.53
C LYS A 353 26.46 -33.13 -39.12
N TYR A 354 26.10 -32.29 -38.14
CA TYR A 354 26.68 -32.35 -36.79
C TYR A 354 25.73 -32.79 -35.67
N LYS A 355 24.42 -32.92 -35.92
CA LYS A 355 23.43 -33.27 -34.87
C LYS A 355 23.73 -34.57 -34.13
N ASP A 356 24.28 -35.57 -34.81
CA ASP A 356 24.60 -36.87 -34.19
C ASP A 356 25.91 -36.85 -33.39
N VAL A 357 26.74 -35.82 -33.57
CA VAL A 357 27.97 -35.60 -32.82
C VAL A 357 27.72 -34.73 -31.60
N TYR A 358 27.09 -33.56 -31.78
CA TYR A 358 26.97 -32.52 -30.75
C TYR A 358 25.59 -32.45 -30.10
N ALA A 359 24.55 -33.09 -30.66
CA ALA A 359 23.18 -33.11 -30.10
C ALA A 359 22.67 -34.54 -29.85
N LYS A 360 23.50 -35.39 -29.23
CA LYS A 360 23.18 -36.80 -28.91
C LYS A 360 21.93 -36.97 -28.04
N GLY A 361 21.67 -36.01 -27.16
CA GLY A 361 20.52 -35.99 -26.23
C GLY A 361 19.30 -35.21 -26.74
N ARG A 362 19.22 -34.92 -28.05
CA ARG A 362 18.12 -34.13 -28.61
C ARG A 362 16.77 -34.82 -28.38
N LYS A 363 15.77 -34.06 -27.95
CA LYS A 363 14.38 -34.50 -27.77
C LYS A 363 13.58 -34.37 -29.06
N GLN A 364 13.98 -33.44 -29.92
CA GLN A 364 13.31 -33.11 -31.16
C GLN A 364 14.35 -32.62 -32.18
N ASP A 365 14.15 -32.93 -33.46
CA ASP A 365 14.96 -32.36 -34.54
C ASP A 365 14.60 -30.89 -34.82
N LEU A 366 15.50 -30.20 -35.55
CA LEU A 366 15.41 -28.79 -35.93
C LEU A 366 14.05 -28.46 -36.56
N ARG A 367 13.40 -27.41 -36.06
CA ARG A 367 12.21 -26.82 -36.69
C ARG A 367 12.42 -25.34 -36.97
N ILE A 368 11.99 -24.91 -38.16
CA ILE A 368 12.07 -23.52 -38.60
C ILE A 368 10.65 -22.97 -38.82
N ASN A 369 10.20 -22.09 -37.91
CA ASN A 369 8.79 -21.71 -37.76
C ASN A 369 8.45 -20.30 -38.31
N TYR A 370 7.17 -20.10 -38.70
CA TYR A 370 6.54 -18.77 -38.80
C TYR A 370 6.16 -18.30 -37.39
N SER A 371 6.37 -17.02 -37.04
CA SER A 371 5.92 -16.55 -35.72
C SER A 371 4.42 -16.81 -35.54
N GLN A 372 4.02 -17.32 -34.37
CA GLN A 372 2.62 -17.49 -34.00
C GLN A 372 1.89 -16.15 -33.95
N GLU A 373 1.31 -15.74 -35.06
CA GLU A 373 0.47 -14.54 -35.20
C GLU A 373 -0.65 -14.87 -36.18
N GLY A 374 -1.82 -15.24 -35.66
CA GLY A 374 -3.08 -15.16 -36.40
C GLY A 374 -3.67 -13.76 -36.21
N PHE A 375 -3.82 -13.01 -37.29
CA PHE A 375 -4.53 -11.72 -37.33
C PHE A 375 -5.86 -11.89 -38.06
N SER A 376 -6.95 -11.48 -37.42
CA SER A 376 -8.30 -11.40 -38.01
C SER A 376 -8.53 -9.99 -38.61
N PRO A 377 -9.33 -9.82 -39.70
CA PRO A 377 -9.41 -8.59 -40.50
C PRO A 377 -10.07 -7.37 -39.83
N LEU A 378 -10.43 -7.45 -38.54
CA LEU A 378 -11.22 -6.43 -37.83
C LEU A 378 -10.41 -5.19 -37.40
N VAL A 379 -9.08 -5.19 -37.56
CA VAL A 379 -8.21 -4.09 -37.07
C VAL A 379 -8.06 -2.93 -38.08
N GLN A 380 -8.48 -3.11 -39.33
CA GLN A 380 -8.45 -2.00 -40.31
C GLN A 380 -9.51 -0.91 -40.05
N GLN A 381 -10.56 -1.20 -39.27
CA GLN A 381 -11.62 -0.23 -38.96
C GLN A 381 -11.39 0.58 -37.68
N GLN A 382 -10.46 0.16 -36.80
CA GLN A 382 -10.23 0.87 -35.52
C GLN A 382 -9.18 1.99 -35.62
N GLN A 383 -8.39 2.04 -36.68
CA GLN A 383 -7.31 3.01 -36.81
C GLN A 383 -7.75 4.36 -37.38
N GLN A 384 -9.01 4.49 -37.83
CA GLN A 384 -9.61 5.76 -38.27
C GLN A 384 -10.42 6.47 -37.17
N GLN A 385 -10.55 5.84 -35.99
CA GLN A 385 -11.41 6.36 -34.91
C GLN A 385 -10.62 6.87 -33.69
N GLU A 386 -9.32 6.57 -33.60
CA GLU A 386 -8.44 7.06 -32.52
C GLU A 386 -7.95 8.51 -32.71
N ASP A 387 -8.04 9.08 -33.92
CA ASP A 387 -7.66 10.47 -34.19
C ASP A 387 -8.76 11.51 -33.85
N ALA A 388 -9.96 11.07 -33.44
CA ALA A 388 -11.10 11.94 -33.13
C ALA A 388 -11.42 12.10 -31.63
N ASP A 389 -10.87 11.25 -30.75
CA ASP A 389 -11.20 11.22 -29.31
C ASP A 389 -10.17 11.95 -28.41
N ALA A 390 -9.27 12.74 -29.00
CA ALA A 390 -8.22 13.44 -28.25
C ALA A 390 -8.67 14.67 -27.45
N ASP A 391 -9.95 15.10 -27.52
CA ASP A 391 -10.39 16.40 -26.99
C ASP A 391 -11.46 16.38 -25.86
N GLU A 392 -11.85 15.21 -25.32
CA GLU A 392 -12.83 15.16 -24.20
C GLU A 392 -12.28 14.53 -22.92
N GLY A 393 -11.40 15.27 -22.23
CA GLY A 393 -10.83 14.86 -20.94
C GLY A 393 -11.25 15.74 -19.76
N PHE A 394 -12.43 15.52 -19.14
CA PHE A 394 -12.69 15.62 -17.67
C PHE A 394 -14.21 15.69 -17.34
N ALA A 395 -14.90 14.54 -17.19
CA ALA A 395 -16.03 14.37 -16.26
C ALA A 395 -16.62 12.95 -16.35
N SER A 396 -16.36 12.11 -15.35
CA SER A 396 -17.25 11.08 -14.76
C SER A 396 -16.41 9.97 -14.16
N SER A 397 -16.17 10.06 -12.85
CA SER A 397 -15.58 8.94 -12.08
C SER A 397 -16.54 8.45 -10.99
N SER A 398 -17.84 8.67 -11.15
CA SER A 398 -18.86 8.31 -10.15
C SER A 398 -19.75 7.14 -10.53
N SER A 399 -19.53 6.45 -11.66
CA SER A 399 -20.39 5.36 -12.11
C SER A 399 -19.80 3.95 -11.96
N VAL A 400 -18.58 3.81 -11.42
CA VAL A 400 -17.92 2.48 -11.28
C VAL A 400 -17.76 2.06 -9.81
N GLU A 401 -17.91 2.99 -8.87
CA GLU A 401 -17.84 2.70 -7.43
C GLU A 401 -19.13 2.09 -6.87
N GLU A 402 -20.28 2.32 -7.52
CA GLU A 402 -21.54 1.71 -7.12
C GLU A 402 -21.57 0.22 -7.47
N ASP A 403 -21.09 -0.19 -8.65
CA ASP A 403 -21.21 -1.59 -9.09
C ASP A 403 -20.27 -2.58 -8.38
N GLN A 404 -19.04 -2.19 -8.05
CA GLN A 404 -18.09 -3.11 -7.38
C GLN A 404 -18.37 -3.27 -5.88
N ILE A 405 -18.87 -2.22 -5.23
CA ILE A 405 -19.37 -2.31 -3.84
C ILE A 405 -20.67 -3.13 -3.84
N PHE A 406 -21.54 -2.95 -4.83
CA PHE A 406 -22.73 -3.80 -4.98
C PHE A 406 -22.39 -5.25 -5.27
N GLU A 407 -21.30 -5.59 -5.96
CA GLU A 407 -20.96 -6.98 -6.29
C GLU A 407 -20.36 -7.75 -5.09
N VAL A 408 -19.62 -7.07 -4.22
CA VAL A 408 -19.13 -7.63 -2.94
C VAL A 408 -20.24 -7.67 -1.89
N ILE A 409 -21.11 -6.65 -1.85
CA ILE A 409 -22.36 -6.70 -1.05
C ILE A 409 -23.32 -7.75 -1.60
N ARG A 410 -23.34 -8.01 -2.92
CA ARG A 410 -24.11 -9.08 -3.57
C ARG A 410 -23.52 -10.45 -3.27
N ARG A 411 -22.20 -10.58 -3.08
CA ARG A 411 -21.55 -11.81 -2.57
C ARG A 411 -21.77 -12.04 -1.07
N LYS A 412 -21.81 -10.97 -0.25
CA LYS A 412 -22.25 -11.06 1.16
C LYS A 412 -23.79 -11.22 1.30
N ARG A 413 -24.56 -10.78 0.30
CA ARG A 413 -26.01 -11.05 0.17
C ARG A 413 -26.31 -12.40 -0.47
N SER A 414 -25.40 -12.99 -1.24
CA SER A 414 -25.60 -14.36 -1.78
C SER A 414 -25.36 -15.43 -0.72
N SER A 415 -24.76 -15.09 0.41
CA SER A 415 -24.80 -15.85 1.67
C SER A 415 -25.94 -15.41 2.62
N HIS A 416 -26.87 -14.59 2.14
CA HIS A 416 -28.16 -14.30 2.76
C HIS A 416 -29.24 -14.57 1.70
N GLN A 417 -29.45 -15.85 1.38
CA GLN A 417 -30.76 -16.24 0.88
C GLN A 417 -31.77 -15.83 1.96
N ILE A 418 -32.66 -14.91 1.60
CA ILE A 418 -33.84 -14.58 2.40
C ILE A 418 -34.57 -15.90 2.64
N PRO A 419 -34.73 -16.38 3.89
CA PRO A 419 -35.67 -17.47 4.13
C PRO A 419 -37.06 -16.94 3.75
N THR A 420 -37.61 -17.48 2.66
CA THR A 420 -39.02 -17.34 2.32
C THR A 420 -39.81 -18.09 3.40
N ASN A 421 -40.14 -17.36 4.47
CA ASN A 421 -41.23 -17.56 5.45
C ASN A 421 -40.87 -17.09 6.87
N ILE A 422 -40.19 -15.94 7.00
CA ILE A 422 -40.24 -15.13 8.22
C ILE A 422 -40.42 -13.67 7.79
N SER A 423 -41.44 -13.01 8.34
CA SER A 423 -41.87 -11.64 8.03
C SER A 423 -40.71 -10.63 8.06
N THR A 424 -40.10 -10.37 6.90
CA THR A 424 -39.08 -9.32 6.73
C THR A 424 -39.63 -7.92 7.06
N SER A 425 -40.96 -7.75 7.02
CA SER A 425 -41.66 -6.53 7.47
C SER A 425 -41.42 -6.24 8.95
N ASP A 426 -41.47 -7.24 9.84
CA ASP A 426 -41.38 -7.03 11.29
C ASP A 426 -39.99 -6.57 11.74
N SER A 427 -38.93 -7.07 11.10
CA SER A 427 -37.55 -6.68 11.42
C SER A 427 -37.24 -5.23 11.03
N ILE A 428 -37.80 -4.79 9.90
CA ILE A 428 -37.69 -3.44 9.36
C ILE A 428 -38.55 -2.49 10.20
N GLU A 429 -39.78 -2.89 10.54
CA GLU A 429 -40.68 -2.12 11.39
C GLU A 429 -40.14 -1.97 12.82
N LYS A 430 -39.53 -3.02 13.39
CA LYS A 430 -38.86 -2.96 14.70
C LYS A 430 -37.66 -2.02 14.67
N SER A 431 -36.88 -2.03 13.59
CA SER A 431 -35.76 -1.09 13.41
C SER A 431 -36.26 0.35 13.25
N ARG A 432 -37.39 0.55 12.58
CA ARG A 432 -38.06 1.84 12.40
C ARG A 432 -38.63 2.39 13.72
N LYS A 433 -39.30 1.54 14.52
CA LYS A 433 -39.80 1.87 15.87
C LYS A 433 -38.65 2.26 16.80
N LEU A 434 -37.58 1.47 16.84
CA LEU A 434 -36.38 1.79 17.62
C LEU A 434 -35.77 3.14 17.23
N LEU A 435 -35.70 3.44 15.93
CA LEU A 435 -35.16 4.71 15.44
C LEU A 435 -36.08 5.89 15.80
N HIS A 436 -37.40 5.72 15.68
CA HIS A 436 -38.38 6.75 16.05
C HIS A 436 -38.39 7.03 17.55
N GLU A 437 -38.29 6.01 18.39
CA GLU A 437 -38.10 6.16 19.85
C GLU A 437 -36.76 6.82 20.18
N LYS A 438 -35.69 6.53 19.41
CA LYS A 438 -34.39 7.17 19.61
C LYS A 438 -34.40 8.66 19.26
N ILE A 439 -35.16 9.06 18.24
CA ILE A 439 -35.39 10.47 17.91
C ILE A 439 -36.09 11.19 19.08
N LYS A 440 -36.98 10.51 19.81
CA LYS A 440 -37.57 11.03 21.06
C LYS A 440 -36.57 11.12 22.23
N MET A 441 -35.51 10.30 22.23
CA MET A 441 -34.49 10.20 23.29
C MET A 441 -33.19 10.99 23.02
N ALA A 442 -33.02 11.56 21.82
CA ALA A 442 -31.97 12.54 21.49
C ALA A 442 -31.77 13.70 22.50
N PRO A 443 -32.79 14.12 23.30
CA PRO A 443 -32.59 15.09 24.36
C PRO A 443 -31.62 14.62 25.45
N LEU A 444 -31.58 13.33 25.82
CA LEU A 444 -30.77 12.85 26.95
C LEU A 444 -29.27 12.88 26.66
N GLU A 445 -28.84 12.41 25.48
CA GLU A 445 -27.45 12.55 25.03
C GLU A 445 -27.06 14.03 24.92
N SER A 446 -27.95 14.86 24.38
CA SER A 446 -27.73 16.31 24.30
C SER A 446 -27.56 16.94 25.69
N ILE A 447 -28.37 16.52 26.67
CA ILE A 447 -28.30 16.99 28.06
C ILE A 447 -26.96 16.62 28.68
N LEU A 448 -26.48 15.37 28.49
CA LEU A 448 -25.18 14.93 29.01
C LEU A 448 -24.04 15.81 28.47
N TRP A 449 -24.02 16.08 27.16
CA TRP A 449 -23.01 16.95 26.54
C TRP A 449 -23.08 18.38 27.07
N ILE A 450 -24.28 18.96 27.16
CA ILE A 450 -24.47 20.34 27.59
C ILE A 450 -24.09 20.52 29.07
N ILE A 451 -24.55 19.63 29.95
CA ILE A 451 -24.21 19.66 31.39
C ILE A 451 -22.71 19.51 31.58
N SER A 452 -22.09 18.54 30.89
CA SER A 452 -20.64 18.32 31.00
C SER A 452 -19.84 19.51 30.49
N PHE A 453 -20.28 20.13 29.38
CA PHE A 453 -19.64 21.32 28.82
C PHE A 453 -19.72 22.50 29.79
N PHE A 454 -20.90 22.81 30.33
CA PHE A 454 -21.05 23.89 31.31
C PHE A 454 -20.25 23.61 32.58
N TRP A 455 -20.19 22.35 33.03
CA TRP A 455 -19.40 21.99 34.20
C TRP A 455 -17.90 22.18 33.98
N VAL A 456 -17.35 21.74 32.83
CA VAL A 456 -15.95 21.96 32.46
C VAL A 456 -15.63 23.47 32.44
N PHE A 457 -16.46 24.25 31.73
CA PHE A 457 -16.20 25.68 31.56
C PHE A 457 -16.43 26.48 32.85
N TYR A 458 -17.36 26.05 33.72
CA TYR A 458 -17.50 26.59 35.06
C TYR A 458 -16.20 26.45 35.87
N GLN A 459 -15.51 25.32 35.75
CA GLN A 459 -14.22 25.14 36.42
C GLN A 459 -13.14 26.02 35.82
N VAL A 460 -13.14 26.25 34.49
CA VAL A 460 -12.23 27.23 33.87
C VAL A 460 -12.46 28.63 34.46
N PHE A 461 -13.72 29.08 34.56
CA PHE A 461 -14.07 30.35 35.21
C PHE A 461 -13.57 30.41 36.66
N ARG A 462 -13.74 29.33 37.43
CA ARG A 462 -13.31 29.27 38.83
C ARG A 462 -11.79 29.39 38.99
N THR A 463 -11.02 28.81 38.07
CA THR A 463 -9.55 28.87 38.14
C THR A 463 -8.97 30.25 37.84
N GLY A 464 -9.74 31.16 37.23
CA GLY A 464 -9.23 32.47 36.78
C GLY A 464 -8.10 32.38 35.74
N ALA A 465 -7.87 31.20 35.18
CA ALA A 465 -6.75 30.91 34.28
C ALA A 465 -6.92 31.53 32.89
N PHE A 466 -8.00 32.26 32.64
CA PHE A 466 -8.37 32.81 31.33
C PHE A 466 -9.35 33.96 31.56
N ASP A 467 -9.33 34.97 30.70
CA ASP A 467 -10.27 36.10 30.79
C ASP A 467 -11.74 35.64 30.67
N ASN A 468 -12.51 35.95 31.71
CA ASN A 468 -13.93 35.61 31.83
C ASN A 468 -14.77 36.19 30.69
N GLN A 469 -14.45 37.40 30.20
CA GLN A 469 -15.20 38.02 29.10
C GLN A 469 -14.97 37.25 27.80
N VAL A 470 -13.73 36.83 27.55
CA VAL A 470 -13.34 36.09 26.34
C VAL A 470 -13.98 34.70 26.33
N ILE A 471 -13.93 33.97 27.44
CA ILE A 471 -14.60 32.66 27.55
C ILE A 471 -16.11 32.80 27.38
N ALA A 472 -16.73 33.78 28.04
CA ALA A 472 -18.16 34.02 27.89
C ALA A 472 -18.53 34.29 26.42
N GLY A 473 -17.69 35.04 25.71
CA GLY A 473 -17.82 35.26 24.27
C GLY A 473 -17.74 33.97 23.44
N TRP A 474 -16.80 33.08 23.73
CA TRP A 474 -16.69 31.78 23.05
C TRP A 474 -17.87 30.87 23.32
N ILE A 475 -18.32 30.77 24.58
CA ILE A 475 -19.50 29.99 24.96
C ILE A 475 -20.74 30.53 24.24
N ALA A 476 -20.94 31.85 24.25
CA ALA A 476 -22.05 32.49 23.56
C ALA A 476 -22.02 32.20 22.05
N SER A 477 -20.84 32.27 21.42
CA SER A 477 -20.66 32.01 19.99
C SER A 477 -21.01 30.57 19.60
N ILE A 478 -20.55 29.59 20.38
CA ILE A 478 -20.84 28.17 20.14
C ILE A 478 -22.32 27.87 20.36
N LEU A 479 -22.91 28.34 21.47
CA LEU A 479 -24.32 28.13 21.77
C LEU A 479 -25.23 28.79 20.73
N PHE A 480 -24.90 30.01 20.33
CA PHE A 480 -25.61 30.72 19.25
C PHE A 480 -25.52 29.96 17.93
N GLY A 481 -24.32 29.48 17.54
CA GLY A 481 -24.16 28.68 16.34
C GLY A 481 -24.95 27.38 16.37
N ILE A 482 -24.96 26.66 17.50
CA ILE A 482 -25.78 25.44 17.68
C ILE A 482 -27.27 25.76 17.56
N LEU A 483 -27.73 26.86 18.17
CA LEU A 483 -29.13 27.30 18.11
C LEU A 483 -29.55 27.63 16.67
N MET A 484 -28.71 28.37 15.94
CA MET A 484 -28.94 28.74 14.54
C MET A 484 -29.03 27.50 13.64
N VAL A 485 -28.13 26.53 13.82
CA VAL A 485 -28.17 25.28 13.05
C VAL A 485 -29.45 24.49 13.37
N ARG A 486 -29.83 24.40 14.65
CA ARG A 486 -31.09 23.75 15.06
C ARG A 486 -32.32 24.44 14.48
N PHE A 487 -32.33 25.77 14.40
CA PHE A 487 -33.41 26.54 13.81
C PHE A 487 -33.51 26.30 12.29
N SER A 488 -32.38 26.34 11.58
CA SER A 488 -32.31 26.01 10.13
C SER A 488 -32.82 24.59 9.87
N SER A 489 -32.36 23.62 10.67
CA SER A 489 -32.74 22.21 10.58
C SER A 489 -34.24 21.99 10.78
N LYS A 490 -34.88 22.67 11.75
CA LYS A 490 -36.34 22.59 11.99
C LYS A 490 -37.15 23.20 10.85
N ARG A 491 -36.68 24.30 10.24
CA ARG A 491 -37.34 24.91 9.08
C ARG A 491 -37.33 23.96 7.87
N LYS A 492 -36.23 23.22 7.69
CA LYS A 492 -36.07 22.26 6.59
C LYS A 492 -36.99 21.05 6.71
N SER A 493 -37.14 20.46 7.90
CA SER A 493 -38.07 19.34 8.09
C SER A 493 -39.52 19.76 7.76
N ARG A 494 -39.92 20.97 8.16
CA ARG A 494 -41.25 21.51 7.90
C ARG A 494 -41.52 21.76 6.40
N ASN A 495 -40.51 22.14 5.63
CA ASN A 495 -40.62 22.36 4.18
C ASN A 495 -40.61 21.05 3.37
N GLU A 496 -39.84 20.03 3.79
CA GLU A 496 -39.84 18.71 3.15
C GLU A 496 -41.19 18.00 3.35
N ASP A 497 -41.79 18.11 4.55
CA ASP A 497 -43.13 17.57 4.83
C ASP A 497 -44.25 18.26 4.03
N SER A 498 -44.09 19.54 3.65
CA SER A 498 -45.06 20.28 2.83
C SER A 498 -44.92 20.07 1.32
N ALA A 499 -43.72 19.73 0.83
CA ALA A 499 -43.48 19.50 -0.60
C ALA A 499 -43.93 18.10 -1.07
N THR A 500 -44.01 17.14 -0.15
CA THR A 500 -44.51 15.78 -0.44
C THR A 500 -46.02 15.69 -0.66
N SER A 501 -46.79 16.78 -0.50
CA SER A 501 -48.26 16.78 -0.73
C SER A 501 -48.72 17.49 -2.00
N SER A 502 -47.84 18.14 -2.78
CA SER A 502 -48.27 18.97 -3.92
C SER A 502 -47.58 18.66 -5.27
N ASP A 503 -46.40 18.04 -5.27
CA ASP A 503 -45.59 17.91 -6.50
C ASP A 503 -45.66 16.52 -7.19
N GLU A 504 -46.42 15.55 -6.66
CA GLU A 504 -46.54 14.20 -7.27
C GLU A 504 -47.46 14.14 -8.52
N GLN A 505 -47.97 15.27 -9.03
CA GLN A 505 -48.87 15.30 -10.20
C GLN A 505 -48.25 15.85 -11.50
N LEU A 506 -47.04 16.42 -11.51
CA LEU A 506 -46.53 17.14 -12.70
C LEU A 506 -45.38 16.45 -13.47
N ASP A 507 -44.78 15.37 -12.97
CA ASP A 507 -43.63 14.70 -13.62
C ASP A 507 -43.98 13.38 -14.36
N ILE A 508 -45.27 13.04 -14.52
CA ILE A 508 -45.69 11.79 -15.17
C ILE A 508 -45.69 11.88 -16.73
N HIS A 509 -45.47 13.05 -17.33
CA HIS A 509 -45.67 13.21 -18.79
C HIS A 509 -44.43 13.17 -19.70
N ASN A 510 -43.19 13.05 -19.19
CA ASN A 510 -41.99 13.15 -20.05
C ASN A 510 -41.05 11.92 -20.07
N HIS A 511 -41.42 10.79 -19.50
CA HIS A 511 -40.64 9.55 -19.60
C HIS A 511 -41.47 8.31 -19.99
N GLN A 512 -42.32 8.46 -21.01
CA GLN A 512 -42.90 7.33 -21.74
C GLN A 512 -42.43 7.30 -23.19
N GLN A 513 -41.20 6.84 -23.42
CA GLN A 513 -40.81 6.20 -24.68
C GLN A 513 -39.48 5.44 -24.49
N SER A 514 -39.57 4.18 -24.06
CA SER A 514 -38.75 3.04 -24.54
C SER A 514 -38.84 1.85 -23.56
N LYS A 515 -39.75 0.94 -23.91
CA LYS A 515 -39.79 -0.52 -23.71
C LYS A 515 -39.47 -1.14 -22.34
N LYS A 516 -40.59 -1.48 -21.69
CA LYS A 516 -40.89 -2.61 -20.79
C LYS A 516 -40.07 -3.90 -21.02
N SER A 517 -39.58 -4.49 -19.93
CA SER A 517 -39.74 -5.91 -19.63
C SER A 517 -40.14 -6.05 -18.16
N ASP A 518 -41.21 -6.81 -17.93
CA ASP A 518 -41.97 -6.90 -16.67
C ASP A 518 -41.15 -7.40 -15.47
N GLY A 519 -41.41 -6.80 -14.30
CA GLY A 519 -40.98 -7.32 -13.01
C GLY A 519 -40.51 -6.29 -11.98
N ASP A 520 -41.18 -5.15 -11.80
CA ASP A 520 -40.89 -4.26 -10.65
C ASP A 520 -42.14 -3.45 -10.24
N LEU A 521 -43.10 -4.14 -9.61
CA LEU A 521 -44.26 -3.51 -8.95
C LEU A 521 -44.14 -3.49 -7.41
N LEU A 522 -42.93 -3.62 -6.86
CA LEU A 522 -42.68 -3.59 -5.42
C LEU A 522 -41.40 -2.83 -5.08
N LYS A 523 -41.40 -1.50 -5.23
CA LYS A 523 -40.33 -0.63 -4.67
C LYS A 523 -40.75 0.84 -4.53
N LYS A 524 -41.88 1.08 -3.87
CA LYS A 524 -42.14 2.36 -3.16
C LYS A 524 -42.34 2.07 -1.68
N SER A 525 -41.26 1.79 -0.95
CA SER A 525 -41.20 1.98 0.50
C SER A 525 -39.74 1.93 0.99
N ASN A 526 -39.45 2.76 2.00
CA ASN A 526 -38.26 2.78 2.88
C ASN A 526 -37.27 3.93 2.66
N VAL A 527 -37.64 5.14 3.12
CA VAL A 527 -36.69 6.24 3.37
C VAL A 527 -36.44 6.32 4.88
N PHE A 528 -35.18 6.12 5.27
CA PHE A 528 -34.67 6.35 6.64
C PHE A 528 -34.50 7.87 6.86
N PRO A 529 -34.60 8.40 8.10
CA PRO A 529 -34.34 9.81 8.35
C PRO A 529 -32.87 10.13 8.09
N ASP A 530 -32.63 10.93 7.05
CA ASP A 530 -31.32 11.31 6.54
C ASP A 530 -30.63 12.36 7.44
N SER A 531 -29.29 12.46 7.40
CA SER A 531 -28.56 13.54 8.09
C SER A 531 -29.04 14.91 7.59
N ILE A 532 -29.60 15.73 8.49
CA ILE A 532 -30.20 17.02 8.11
C ILE A 532 -29.11 18.05 7.79
N ASN A 533 -28.02 18.04 8.57
CA ASN A 533 -26.89 18.95 8.50
C ASN A 533 -25.82 18.48 7.51
N ARG A 534 -25.30 19.40 6.70
CA ARG A 534 -24.37 19.12 5.59
C ARG A 534 -23.35 20.23 5.46
N ILE A 535 -22.17 19.91 4.91
CA ILE A 535 -21.10 20.85 4.62
C ILE A 535 -20.63 20.68 3.16
N PHE A 536 -20.00 21.71 2.58
CA PHE A 536 -19.39 21.69 1.23
C PHE A 536 -20.29 21.19 0.08
N GLY A 537 -21.62 21.31 0.20
CA GLY A 537 -22.57 20.80 -0.79
C GLY A 537 -22.66 19.29 -0.87
N ALA A 538 -22.20 18.57 0.16
CA ALA A 538 -22.19 17.12 0.21
C ALA A 538 -23.59 16.49 0.03
N SER A 539 -23.65 15.38 -0.69
CA SER A 539 -24.87 14.58 -0.80
C SER A 539 -25.17 13.86 0.52
N LYS A 540 -26.44 13.53 0.75
CA LYS A 540 -26.90 12.75 1.91
C LYS A 540 -26.13 11.41 2.06
N THR A 541 -25.72 10.82 0.94
CA THR A 541 -24.94 9.57 0.88
C THR A 541 -23.48 9.69 1.31
N SER A 542 -23.00 10.89 1.64
CA SER A 542 -21.62 11.14 2.07
C SER A 542 -21.39 10.78 3.54
N PHE A 543 -22.43 10.75 4.35
CA PHE A 543 -22.36 10.48 5.80
C PHE A 543 -22.83 9.06 6.15
N ARG A 544 -22.46 8.58 7.34
CA ARG A 544 -22.90 7.26 7.84
C ARG A 544 -24.40 7.27 8.16
N ALA A 545 -25.17 6.40 7.50
CA ALA A 545 -26.64 6.41 7.55
C ALA A 545 -27.27 5.84 8.84
N ASN A 546 -26.51 5.13 9.68
CA ASN A 546 -27.01 4.41 10.87
C ASN A 546 -26.78 5.16 12.19
N ALA A 547 -26.47 6.45 12.13
CA ALA A 547 -26.10 7.27 13.29
C ALA A 547 -26.69 8.68 13.15
N ASP A 548 -26.88 9.35 14.28
CA ASP A 548 -27.16 10.78 14.30
C ASP A 548 -25.96 11.58 13.77
N ASP A 549 -26.20 12.83 13.37
CA ASP A 549 -25.13 13.67 12.80
C ASP A 549 -23.99 13.95 13.79
N GLY A 550 -24.23 13.80 15.10
CA GLY A 550 -23.20 13.91 16.14
C GLY A 550 -22.66 15.33 16.31
N LEU A 551 -23.37 16.35 15.83
CA LEU A 551 -22.86 17.73 15.77
C LEU A 551 -22.41 18.24 17.15
N LEU A 552 -23.19 17.99 18.20
CA LEU A 552 -22.83 18.39 19.57
C LEU A 552 -21.52 17.76 20.04
N CYS A 553 -21.37 16.45 19.88
CA CYS A 553 -20.14 15.75 20.23
C CYS A 553 -18.94 16.32 19.46
N GLY A 554 -19.10 16.61 18.16
CA GLY A 554 -18.04 17.15 17.32
C GLY A 554 -17.56 18.54 17.74
N VAL A 555 -18.49 19.42 18.10
CA VAL A 555 -18.22 20.83 18.45
C VAL A 555 -17.73 20.99 19.89
N LEU A 556 -18.09 20.07 20.81
CA LEU A 556 -17.85 20.24 22.24
C LEU A 556 -16.69 19.39 22.81
N LEU A 557 -16.42 18.19 22.27
CA LEU A 557 -15.49 17.24 22.91
C LEU A 557 -14.06 17.77 23.04
N LEU A 558 -13.42 18.20 21.94
CA LEU A 558 -12.03 18.67 22.00
C LEU A 558 -11.86 20.01 22.72
N PRO A 559 -12.79 20.98 22.62
CA PRO A 559 -12.81 22.13 23.51
C PRO A 559 -12.88 21.74 25.00
N MET A 560 -13.71 20.75 25.37
CA MET A 560 -13.74 20.25 26.74
C MET A 560 -12.40 19.62 27.15
N VAL A 561 -11.74 18.88 26.26
CA VAL A 561 -10.41 18.30 26.51
C VAL A 561 -9.36 19.40 26.75
N ALA A 562 -9.30 20.41 25.88
CA ALA A 562 -8.37 21.52 26.01
C ALA A 562 -8.64 22.35 27.28
N ALA A 563 -9.91 22.66 27.57
CA ALA A 563 -10.32 23.37 28.78
C ALA A 563 -9.95 22.60 30.05
N THR A 564 -10.16 21.28 30.05
CA THR A 564 -9.82 20.45 31.21
C THR A 564 -8.31 20.37 31.43
N LYS A 565 -7.50 20.33 30.36
CA LYS A 565 -6.05 20.42 30.47
C LYS A 565 -5.60 21.76 31.06
N LEU A 566 -6.25 22.85 30.68
CA LEU A 566 -6.01 24.18 31.25
C LEU A 566 -6.35 24.23 32.74
N VAL A 567 -7.49 23.66 33.15
CA VAL A 567 -7.89 23.54 34.56
C VAL A 567 -6.86 22.71 35.35
N ASP A 568 -6.44 21.56 34.82
CA ASP A 568 -5.44 20.69 35.46
C ASP A 568 -4.11 21.42 35.66
N ALA A 569 -3.62 22.12 34.63
CA ALA A 569 -2.38 22.89 34.72
C ALA A 569 -2.49 24.05 35.70
N SER A 570 -3.61 24.78 35.68
CA SER A 570 -3.86 25.90 36.60
C SER A 570 -3.94 25.43 38.06
N SER A 571 -4.65 24.33 38.33
CA SER A 571 -4.77 23.76 39.68
C SER A 571 -3.43 23.31 40.28
N LYS A 572 -2.43 23.06 39.44
CA LYS A 572 -1.07 22.65 39.83
C LYS A 572 -0.08 23.81 39.91
N ASN A 573 -0.54 25.05 39.77
CA ASN A 573 0.31 26.25 39.69
C ASN A 573 1.41 26.11 38.62
N ALA A 574 1.05 25.57 37.45
CA ALA A 574 1.97 25.47 36.32
C ALA A 574 2.48 26.85 35.86
N ASP A 575 3.66 26.87 35.24
CA ASP A 575 4.29 28.10 34.76
C ASP A 575 3.39 28.87 33.79
N ARG A 576 3.51 30.21 33.81
CA ARG A 576 2.72 31.10 32.95
C ARG A 576 2.80 30.71 31.47
N PHE A 577 3.95 30.26 31.00
CA PHE A 577 4.14 29.81 29.62
C PHE A 577 3.34 28.55 29.29
N GLN A 578 3.26 27.58 30.21
CA GLN A 578 2.48 26.37 30.03
C GLN A 578 0.97 26.67 30.03
N ILE A 579 0.54 27.61 30.87
CA ILE A 579 -0.85 28.12 30.86
C ILE A 579 -1.16 28.77 29.51
N THR A 580 -0.32 29.70 29.03
CA THR A 580 -0.50 30.35 27.72
C THR A 580 -0.52 29.35 26.56
N TYR A 581 0.36 28.34 26.57
CA TYR A 581 0.34 27.27 25.59
C TYR A 581 -1.03 26.56 25.54
N LEU A 582 -1.62 26.23 26.70
CA LEU A 582 -2.93 25.58 26.77
C LEU A 582 -4.09 26.52 26.41
N GLN A 583 -3.97 27.81 26.73
CA GLN A 583 -4.95 28.83 26.32
C GLN A 583 -5.02 28.95 24.78
N VAL A 584 -3.87 29.01 24.10
CA VAL A 584 -3.80 29.04 22.63
C VAL A 584 -4.47 27.80 22.02
N ARG A 585 -4.22 26.61 22.58
CA ARG A 585 -4.84 25.36 22.12
C ARG A 585 -6.37 25.36 22.30
N LEU A 586 -6.86 25.91 23.42
CA LEU A 586 -8.28 26.05 23.68
C LEU A 586 -8.95 26.99 22.68
N GLU A 587 -8.41 28.19 22.45
CA GLU A 587 -8.93 29.12 21.45
C GLU A 587 -8.93 28.51 20.04
N LEU A 588 -7.87 27.78 19.68
CA LEU A 588 -7.75 27.14 18.36
C LEU A 588 -8.87 26.13 18.11
N VAL A 589 -9.15 25.24 19.06
CA VAL A 589 -10.22 24.22 18.90
C VAL A 589 -11.61 24.84 18.98
N LEU A 590 -11.83 25.86 19.81
CA LEU A 590 -13.08 26.64 19.85
C LEU A 590 -13.33 27.34 18.51
N PHE A 591 -12.28 27.90 17.91
CA PHE A 591 -12.36 28.53 16.60
C PHE A 591 -12.74 27.53 15.50
N MET A 592 -12.09 26.36 15.47
CA MET A 592 -12.45 25.29 14.53
C MET A 592 -13.91 24.81 14.70
N SER A 593 -14.40 24.73 15.94
CA SER A 593 -15.79 24.41 16.26
C SER A 593 -16.78 25.43 15.70
N VAL A 594 -16.49 26.73 15.82
CA VAL A 594 -17.30 27.80 15.22
C VAL A 594 -17.26 27.74 13.69
N ILE A 595 -16.09 27.48 13.09
CA ILE A 595 -15.97 27.31 11.63
C ILE A 595 -16.86 26.18 11.13
N LEU A 596 -16.93 25.03 11.82
CA LEU A 596 -17.83 23.96 11.41
C LEU A 596 -19.29 24.41 11.43
N LEU A 597 -19.73 25.09 12.49
CA LEU A 597 -21.10 25.61 12.61
C LEU A 597 -21.41 26.59 11.47
N LEU A 598 -20.48 27.49 11.14
CA LEU A 598 -20.60 28.39 9.99
C LEU A 598 -20.66 27.64 8.66
N LEU A 599 -19.85 26.60 8.47
CA LEU A 599 -19.87 25.77 7.26
C LEU A 599 -21.21 25.04 7.09
N VAL A 600 -21.81 24.57 8.19
CA VAL A 600 -23.15 23.94 8.17
C VAL A 600 -24.21 24.98 7.78
N LEU A 601 -24.17 26.17 8.38
CA LEU A 601 -25.12 27.24 8.08
C LEU A 601 -24.99 27.75 6.63
N THR A 602 -23.78 28.08 6.19
CA THR A 602 -23.51 28.63 4.85
C THR A 602 -23.78 27.62 3.74
N ASN A 603 -23.67 26.31 4.01
CA ASN A 603 -24.00 25.27 3.05
C ASN A 603 -25.48 25.33 2.60
N ASP A 604 -26.38 25.82 3.45
CA ASP A 604 -27.80 25.94 3.13
C ASP A 604 -28.10 27.15 2.23
N TYR A 605 -27.35 28.26 2.37
CA TYR A 605 -27.54 29.48 1.59
C TYR A 605 -26.76 29.52 0.26
N SER A 606 -25.73 28.68 0.09
CA SER A 606 -24.79 28.74 -1.04
C SER A 606 -25.23 28.00 -2.32
N HIS A 607 -26.52 27.68 -2.48
CA HIS A 607 -27.04 26.90 -3.63
C HIS A 607 -26.64 27.45 -5.04
N PRO A 608 -26.61 28.77 -5.31
CA PRO A 608 -26.17 29.29 -6.61
C PRO A 608 -24.64 29.23 -6.81
N VAL A 609 -23.86 29.41 -5.75
CA VAL A 609 -22.38 29.39 -5.77
C VAL A 609 -21.83 27.98 -5.99
N LYS A 610 -22.60 26.95 -5.61
CA LYS A 610 -22.25 25.52 -5.78
C LYS A 610 -21.98 25.10 -7.22
N ARG A 611 -22.58 25.72 -8.24
CA ARG A 611 -22.30 25.40 -9.66
C ARG A 611 -20.93 25.93 -10.10
N VAL A 612 -20.49 27.06 -9.56
CA VAL A 612 -19.25 27.76 -9.97
C VAL A 612 -18.01 27.17 -9.29
N ILE A 613 -18.11 26.78 -8.01
CA ILE A 613 -16.96 26.28 -7.22
C ILE A 613 -16.64 24.79 -7.49
N ARG A 614 -17.54 24.04 -8.15
CA ARG A 614 -17.52 22.56 -8.20
C ARG A 614 -16.36 21.90 -8.94
N LYS A 615 -15.59 22.63 -9.77
CA LYS A 615 -14.59 21.97 -10.65
C LYS A 615 -13.15 22.03 -10.15
N ARG A 616 -12.61 23.17 -9.68
CA ARG A 616 -11.19 23.27 -9.21
C ARG A 616 -10.88 24.35 -8.15
N GLY A 617 -11.85 25.18 -7.76
CA GLY A 617 -11.62 26.38 -6.93
C GLY A 617 -11.71 26.16 -5.40
N LEU A 618 -12.17 24.99 -4.93
CA LEU A 618 -12.51 24.76 -3.52
C LEU A 618 -11.29 24.81 -2.58
N PHE A 619 -10.10 24.43 -3.09
CA PHE A 619 -8.84 24.51 -2.34
C PHE A 619 -8.39 25.96 -2.13
N VAL A 620 -8.28 26.71 -3.24
CA VAL A 620 -7.85 28.11 -3.22
C VAL A 620 -8.86 28.95 -2.43
N SER A 621 -10.16 28.69 -2.60
CA SER A 621 -11.19 29.35 -1.79
C SER A 621 -11.10 29.00 -0.32
N SER A 622 -10.77 27.76 0.05
CA SER A 622 -10.60 27.37 1.47
C SER A 622 -9.39 28.08 2.08
N ILE A 623 -8.27 28.23 1.37
CA ILE A 623 -7.11 29.03 1.83
C ILE A 623 -7.51 30.49 2.01
N CYS A 624 -8.12 31.12 0.99
CA CYS A 624 -8.50 32.53 1.06
C CYS A 624 -9.54 32.80 2.16
N VAL A 625 -10.54 31.93 2.32
CA VAL A 625 -11.55 32.03 3.38
C VAL A 625 -10.93 31.79 4.75
N SER A 626 -10.05 30.78 4.89
CA SER A 626 -9.33 30.53 6.15
C SER A 626 -8.45 31.72 6.54
N ALA A 627 -7.70 32.27 5.58
CA ALA A 627 -6.86 33.44 5.79
C ALA A 627 -7.69 34.68 6.18
N LEU A 628 -8.77 34.95 5.46
CA LEU A 628 -9.66 36.09 5.73
C LEU A 628 -10.37 35.95 7.09
N CYS A 629 -10.98 34.80 7.36
CA CYS A 629 -11.68 34.54 8.63
C CYS A 629 -10.72 34.56 9.83
N THR A 630 -9.52 33.99 9.69
CA THR A 630 -8.51 33.99 10.77
C THR A 630 -8.04 35.42 11.03
N THR A 631 -7.75 36.19 9.98
CA THR A 631 -7.32 37.58 10.12
C THR A 631 -8.43 38.45 10.72
N LEU A 632 -9.68 38.29 10.27
CA LEU A 632 -10.84 38.99 10.81
C LEU A 632 -11.06 38.66 12.29
N LEU A 633 -11.03 37.38 12.68
CA LEU A 633 -11.31 37.01 14.07
C LEU A 633 -10.16 37.34 15.03
N THR A 634 -8.90 37.07 14.63
CA THR A 634 -7.75 37.26 15.53
C THR A 634 -7.24 38.71 15.59
N LYS A 635 -7.45 39.52 14.54
CA LYS A 635 -6.97 40.92 14.52
C LYS A 635 -8.06 41.97 14.65
N LEU A 636 -9.31 41.65 14.29
CA LEU A 636 -10.42 42.63 14.30
C LEU A 636 -11.46 42.35 15.40
N THR A 637 -11.34 41.25 16.14
CA THR A 637 -12.20 40.98 17.31
C THR A 637 -11.38 40.66 18.56
N PRO A 638 -11.85 41.05 19.76
CA PRO A 638 -11.19 40.71 21.02
C PRO A 638 -11.46 39.26 21.48
N LEU A 639 -12.03 38.41 20.62
CA LEU A 639 -12.47 37.06 21.00
C LEU A 639 -11.32 36.05 21.08
N ALA A 640 -10.19 36.31 20.43
CA ALA A 640 -9.07 35.37 20.35
C ALA A 640 -7.72 36.05 20.67
N PRO A 641 -7.57 36.67 21.86
CA PRO A 641 -6.38 37.43 22.21
C PRO A 641 -5.10 36.58 22.21
N MET A 642 -5.18 35.30 22.62
CA MET A 642 -3.98 34.45 22.69
C MET A 642 -3.53 34.02 21.29
N LEU A 643 -4.46 33.67 20.40
CA LEU A 643 -4.13 33.39 19.00
C LEU A 643 -3.59 34.63 18.27
N ALA A 644 -4.00 35.84 18.66
CA ALA A 644 -3.54 37.09 18.06
C ALA A 644 -2.03 37.33 18.28
N GLU A 645 -1.46 36.76 19.33
CA GLU A 645 -0.03 36.81 19.67
C GLU A 645 0.82 35.80 18.88
N THR A 646 0.19 34.84 18.20
CA THR A 646 0.89 33.81 17.42
C THR A 646 1.07 34.23 15.95
N PRO A 647 2.09 33.72 15.24
CA PRO A 647 2.26 33.98 13.82
C PRO A 647 1.01 33.62 13.01
N VAL A 648 0.45 34.60 12.30
CA VAL A 648 -0.79 34.45 11.52
C VAL A 648 -0.68 33.32 10.49
N ALA A 649 0.51 33.10 9.92
CA ALA A 649 0.74 32.02 8.97
C ALA A 649 0.46 30.62 9.57
N MET A 650 0.79 30.40 10.85
CA MET A 650 0.60 29.10 11.52
C MET A 650 -0.87 28.82 11.82
N THR A 651 -1.60 29.84 12.27
CA THR A 651 -3.04 29.74 12.54
C THR A 651 -3.82 29.55 11.25
N VAL A 652 -3.48 30.29 10.19
CA VAL A 652 -4.06 30.11 8.84
C VAL A 652 -3.77 28.72 8.29
N LEU A 653 -2.53 28.22 8.41
CA LEU A 653 -2.15 26.86 8.01
C LEU A 653 -3.02 25.83 8.71
N SER A 654 -3.18 25.94 10.03
CA SER A 654 -3.89 24.94 10.83
C SER A 654 -5.40 24.95 10.60
N VAL A 655 -5.99 26.13 10.44
CA VAL A 655 -7.41 26.27 10.07
C VAL A 655 -7.67 25.74 8.65
N THR A 656 -6.74 25.98 7.73
CA THR A 656 -6.81 25.41 6.37
C THR A 656 -6.72 23.89 6.41
N MET A 657 -5.80 23.33 7.21
CA MET A 657 -5.65 21.88 7.38
C MET A 657 -6.90 21.25 7.99
N PHE A 658 -7.52 21.90 8.99
CA PHE A 658 -8.82 21.47 9.54
C PHE A 658 -9.90 21.36 8.46
N GLN A 659 -10.08 22.39 7.63
CA GLN A 659 -11.06 22.36 6.53
C GLN A 659 -10.71 21.31 5.46
N TRP A 660 -9.43 21.08 5.21
CA TRP A 660 -8.95 20.04 4.32
C TRP A 660 -9.28 18.64 4.82
N PHE A 661 -9.03 18.35 6.09
CA PHE A 661 -9.37 17.07 6.68
C PHE A 661 -10.89 16.84 6.66
N LEU A 662 -11.70 17.87 6.94
CA LEU A 662 -13.15 17.81 6.76
C LEU A 662 -13.53 17.48 5.31
N TYR A 663 -12.91 18.16 4.34
CA TYR A 663 -13.16 17.92 2.91
C TYR A 663 -12.78 16.49 2.49
N ILE A 664 -11.61 15.98 2.91
CA ILE A 664 -11.19 14.61 2.66
C ILE A 664 -12.18 13.62 3.27
N CYS A 665 -12.63 13.85 4.50
CA CYS A 665 -13.60 12.99 5.17
C CYS A 665 -14.93 12.93 4.41
N VAL A 666 -15.41 14.06 3.91
CA VAL A 666 -16.67 14.18 3.18
C VAL A 666 -16.59 13.61 1.77
N VAL A 667 -15.52 13.90 1.03
CA VAL A 667 -15.43 13.60 -0.40
C VAL A 667 -14.77 12.26 -0.67
N THR A 668 -13.68 11.96 0.04
CA THR A 668 -12.88 10.75 -0.16
C THR A 668 -13.34 9.61 0.74
N LEU A 669 -13.71 9.90 1.99
CA LEU A 669 -14.05 8.89 3.00
C LEU A 669 -15.57 8.79 3.24
N LYS A 670 -16.35 8.78 2.15
CA LYS A 670 -17.81 8.72 2.20
C LYS A 670 -18.29 7.53 3.03
N LYS A 671 -19.34 7.76 3.83
CA LYS A 671 -20.00 6.77 4.71
C LYS A 671 -19.13 6.24 5.87
N CYS A 672 -17.88 6.69 6.02
CA CYS A 672 -17.02 6.29 7.15
C CYS A 672 -17.40 6.99 8.46
N PHE A 673 -17.85 8.25 8.39
CA PHE A 673 -18.00 9.10 9.58
C PHE A 673 -19.39 9.77 9.64
N THR A 674 -19.82 10.10 10.85
CA THR A 674 -20.82 11.14 11.12
C THR A 674 -20.19 12.53 11.01
N LEU A 675 -20.99 13.59 10.93
CA LEU A 675 -20.46 14.96 10.90
C LEU A 675 -19.64 15.28 12.18
N GLY A 676 -20.09 14.78 13.33
CA GLY A 676 -19.39 14.88 14.61
C GLY A 676 -18.04 14.17 14.64
N GLU A 677 -18.00 12.90 14.23
CA GLU A 677 -16.76 12.10 14.16
C GLU A 677 -15.73 12.75 13.22
N MET A 678 -16.18 13.28 12.07
CA MET A 678 -15.30 14.02 11.15
C MET A 678 -14.70 15.25 11.82
N CYS A 679 -15.49 16.00 12.61
CA CYS A 679 -15.02 17.18 13.31
C CYS A 679 -13.92 16.83 14.31
N VAL A 680 -14.15 15.86 15.20
CA VAL A 680 -13.18 15.46 16.24
C VAL A 680 -11.86 15.06 15.61
N ILE A 681 -11.89 14.22 14.57
CA ILE A 681 -10.66 13.73 13.92
C ILE A 681 -9.95 14.86 13.17
N SER A 682 -10.69 15.74 12.50
CA SER A 682 -10.11 16.86 11.74
C SER A 682 -9.49 17.90 12.67
N GLN A 683 -10.13 18.20 13.80
CA GLN A 683 -9.57 19.08 14.84
C GLN A 683 -8.31 18.48 15.44
N ALA A 684 -8.34 17.20 15.84
CA ALA A 684 -7.17 16.53 16.39
C ALA A 684 -5.98 16.53 15.40
N ALA A 685 -6.22 16.21 14.13
CA ALA A 685 -5.18 16.23 13.10
C ALA A 685 -4.61 17.64 12.90
N ALA A 686 -5.46 18.68 12.87
CA ALA A 686 -5.02 20.07 12.75
C ALA A 686 -4.21 20.55 13.96
N VAL A 687 -4.57 20.13 15.17
CA VAL A 687 -3.81 20.41 16.41
C VAL A 687 -2.42 19.77 16.34
N VAL A 688 -2.30 18.53 15.88
CA VAL A 688 -0.99 17.89 15.71
C VAL A 688 -0.15 18.60 14.64
N VAL A 689 -0.75 19.06 13.53
CA VAL A 689 -0.05 19.88 12.53
C VAL A 689 0.42 21.22 13.12
N TYR A 690 -0.41 21.89 13.92
CA TYR A 690 -0.03 23.13 14.62
C TYR A 690 1.20 22.89 15.51
N GLY A 691 1.24 21.79 16.29
CA GLY A 691 2.40 21.44 17.11
C GLY A 691 3.67 21.17 16.30
N ALA A 692 3.57 20.46 15.18
CA ALA A 692 4.70 20.26 14.28
C ALA A 692 5.22 21.59 13.71
N SER A 693 4.32 22.52 13.36
CA SER A 693 4.71 23.85 12.89
C SER A 693 5.41 24.68 13.98
N GLU A 694 4.99 24.58 15.25
CA GLU A 694 5.66 25.24 16.39
C GLU A 694 7.11 24.78 16.52
N TYR A 695 7.36 23.46 16.47
CA TYR A 695 8.72 22.93 16.54
C TYR A 695 9.60 23.39 15.38
N ILE A 696 9.06 23.39 14.16
CA ILE A 696 9.78 23.88 12.97
C ILE A 696 10.08 25.38 13.11
N CYS A 697 9.10 26.19 13.53
CA CYS A 697 9.31 27.62 13.74
C CYS A 697 10.36 27.89 14.82
N SER A 698 10.32 27.16 15.95
CA SER A 698 11.32 27.28 17.01
C SER A 698 12.74 26.97 16.55
N ALA A 699 12.91 26.01 15.63
CA ALA A 699 14.23 25.59 15.15
C ALA A 699 14.79 26.50 14.04
N TYR A 700 13.94 27.02 13.15
CA TYR A 700 14.39 27.77 11.96
C TYR A 700 14.14 29.29 12.04
N TYR A 701 13.26 29.75 12.92
CA TYR A 701 12.87 31.16 13.05
C TYR A 701 12.77 31.58 14.53
N PRO A 702 13.88 31.51 15.30
CA PRO A 702 13.86 31.79 16.74
C PRO A 702 13.36 33.20 17.09
N ASP A 703 13.62 34.18 16.21
CA ASP A 703 13.25 35.59 16.42
C ASP A 703 11.75 35.87 16.28
N THR A 704 11.00 35.02 15.58
CA THR A 704 9.54 35.16 15.38
C THR A 704 8.73 34.13 16.18
N THR A 705 9.41 33.33 16.98
CA THR A 705 8.79 32.27 17.80
C THR A 705 8.10 32.89 19.03
N PRO A 706 6.83 32.52 19.32
CA PRO A 706 6.12 33.01 20.50
C PRO A 706 6.90 32.75 21.79
N LEU A 707 6.87 33.71 22.72
CA LEU A 707 7.65 33.67 23.96
C LEU A 707 7.36 32.43 24.82
N TYR A 708 6.14 31.87 24.75
CA TYR A 708 5.75 30.66 25.50
C TYR A 708 6.40 29.36 25.00
N LEU A 709 7.01 29.36 23.81
CA LEU A 709 7.73 28.22 23.25
C LEU A 709 9.22 28.21 23.60
N HIS A 710 9.80 29.36 23.96
CA HIS A 710 11.23 29.48 24.31
C HIS A 710 11.60 28.88 25.68
N TYR A 711 10.60 28.64 26.54
CA TYR A 711 10.82 28.16 27.92
C TYR A 711 10.38 26.70 28.14
N SER A 712 9.84 26.03 27.12
CA SER A 712 9.45 24.62 27.23
C SER A 712 10.59 23.71 26.77
N ASP A 713 11.08 22.84 27.65
CA ASP A 713 12.00 21.76 27.28
C ASP A 713 11.38 20.93 26.14
N ILE A 714 11.93 21.05 24.93
CA ILE A 714 11.45 20.31 23.77
C ILE A 714 11.85 18.85 23.94
N SER A 715 10.90 18.03 24.39
CA SER A 715 11.17 16.61 24.57
C SER A 715 11.24 15.87 23.23
N THR A 716 12.37 15.22 22.96
CA THR A 716 12.64 14.50 21.70
C THR A 716 11.57 13.45 21.38
N ASN A 717 11.02 12.75 22.38
CA ASN A 717 9.95 11.78 22.17
C ASN A 717 8.68 12.41 21.57
N ILE A 718 8.28 13.61 22.01
CA ILE A 718 7.09 14.31 21.52
C ILE A 718 7.34 14.81 20.09
N VAL A 719 8.53 15.31 19.79
CA VAL A 719 8.91 15.70 18.41
C VAL A 719 8.82 14.49 17.47
N LEU A 720 9.32 13.33 17.89
CA LEU A 720 9.22 12.10 17.09
C LEU A 720 7.78 11.62 16.89
N ILE A 721 6.90 11.74 17.89
CA ILE A 721 5.47 11.43 17.73
C ILE A 721 4.84 12.34 16.67
N HIS A 722 5.12 13.65 16.72
CA HIS A 722 4.66 14.58 15.70
C HIS A 722 5.22 14.24 14.31
N ALA A 723 6.51 13.91 14.23
CA ALA A 723 7.15 13.49 12.99
C ALA A 723 6.55 12.21 12.41
N LEU A 724 6.20 11.23 13.25
CA LEU A 724 5.58 9.97 12.83
C LEU A 724 4.14 10.17 12.32
N VAL A 725 3.35 11.02 12.96
CA VAL A 725 1.94 11.26 12.60
C VAL A 725 1.84 12.23 11.42
N VAL A 726 2.41 13.43 11.54
CA VAL A 726 2.39 14.45 10.47
C VAL A 726 3.19 13.98 9.26
N GLY A 727 4.33 13.33 9.50
CA GLY A 727 5.15 12.76 8.42
C GLY A 727 4.41 11.69 7.63
N MET A 728 3.60 10.84 8.27
CA MET A 728 2.81 9.84 7.54
C MET A 728 1.70 10.46 6.69
N ILE A 729 1.03 11.51 7.22
CA ILE A 729 0.07 12.31 6.44
C ILE A 729 0.77 12.96 5.24
N PHE A 730 1.93 13.57 5.47
CA PHE A 730 2.75 14.20 4.42
C PHE A 730 3.18 13.19 3.34
N ILE A 731 3.66 12.00 3.73
CA ILE A 731 3.98 10.90 2.82
C ILE A 731 2.75 10.54 1.97
N GLY A 732 1.58 10.38 2.59
CA GLY A 732 0.33 10.08 1.88
C GLY A 732 -0.04 11.15 0.84
N VAL A 733 0.15 12.42 1.16
CA VAL A 733 -0.13 13.55 0.25
C VAL A 733 0.86 13.57 -0.92
N ILE A 734 2.18 13.51 -0.66
CA ILE A 734 3.22 13.57 -1.69
C ILE A 734 3.16 12.33 -2.61
N THR A 735 2.89 11.16 -2.06
CA THR A 735 2.80 9.91 -2.82
C THR A 735 1.42 9.66 -3.44
N TYR A 736 0.43 10.54 -3.21
CA TYR A 736 -0.94 10.37 -3.69
C TYR A 736 -1.05 10.09 -5.20
N PRO A 737 -0.29 10.72 -6.11
CA PRO A 737 -0.35 10.40 -7.53
C PRO A 737 -0.04 8.92 -7.82
N LEU A 738 0.97 8.36 -7.16
CA LEU A 738 1.35 6.95 -7.28
C LEU A 738 0.28 6.04 -6.67
N LEU A 739 -0.19 6.37 -5.47
CA LEU A 739 -1.25 5.64 -4.78
C LEU A 739 -2.56 5.61 -5.61
N ARG A 740 -2.98 6.75 -6.15
CA ARG A 740 -4.15 6.86 -7.02
C ARG A 740 -3.98 6.03 -8.29
N TYR A 741 -2.79 6.04 -8.88
CA TYR A 741 -2.50 5.23 -10.07
C TYR A 741 -2.53 3.72 -9.74
N SER A 742 -1.99 3.30 -8.59
CA SER A 742 -2.12 1.93 -8.06
C SER A 742 -3.58 1.49 -7.92
N ARG A 743 -4.44 2.36 -7.36
CA ARG A 743 -5.88 2.08 -7.20
C ARG A 743 -6.61 1.97 -8.53
N ARG A 744 -6.38 2.92 -9.45
CA ARG A 744 -6.95 2.89 -10.80
C ARG A 744 -6.57 1.63 -11.55
N LEU A 745 -5.33 1.18 -11.37
CA LEU A 745 -4.89 -0.10 -11.89
C LEU A 745 -5.73 -1.20 -11.22
N ALA A 746 -5.73 -1.31 -9.89
CA ALA A 746 -6.49 -2.34 -9.17
C ALA A 746 -8.00 -2.45 -9.49
N GLN A 747 -8.67 -1.35 -9.86
CA GLN A 747 -10.11 -1.31 -10.16
C GLN A 747 -10.49 -1.82 -11.57
N ARG A 748 -9.52 -2.03 -12.47
CA ARG A 748 -9.82 -2.55 -13.82
C ARG A 748 -10.40 -3.98 -13.72
N PRO A 749 -11.61 -4.26 -14.24
CA PRO A 749 -12.27 -5.54 -14.06
C PRO A 749 -11.45 -6.67 -14.66
N TYR A 750 -11.21 -7.69 -13.82
CA TYR A 750 -10.38 -8.85 -14.14
C TYR A 750 -10.90 -9.65 -15.36
N TRP A 751 -12.19 -9.54 -15.66
CA TRP A 751 -12.84 -10.19 -16.81
C TRP A 751 -12.81 -9.36 -18.10
N ARG A 752 -12.67 -8.02 -18.05
CA ARG A 752 -12.35 -7.23 -19.27
C ARG A 752 -10.88 -7.40 -19.68
N SER A 753 -10.04 -7.89 -18.77
CA SER A 753 -8.74 -8.46 -19.11
C SER A 753 -8.86 -9.95 -19.47
N LEU A 754 -9.40 -10.27 -20.65
CA LEU A 754 -9.16 -11.58 -21.28
C LEU A 754 -7.76 -11.61 -21.93
N PRO A 755 -7.12 -12.78 -22.11
CA PRO A 755 -6.82 -13.83 -21.14
C PRO A 755 -5.60 -13.45 -20.26
N SER A 756 -5.15 -14.38 -19.40
CA SER A 756 -4.02 -14.34 -18.46
C SER A 756 -2.89 -13.30 -18.72
N GLN A 757 -2.44 -13.10 -19.96
CA GLN A 757 -1.49 -12.06 -20.41
C GLN A 757 -1.62 -10.64 -19.87
N ASN A 758 -2.85 -10.13 -19.76
CA ASN A 758 -3.04 -8.77 -19.28
C ASN A 758 -2.82 -8.68 -17.76
N GLN A 759 -2.97 -9.79 -17.05
CA GLN A 759 -2.85 -9.87 -15.60
C GLN A 759 -1.40 -9.72 -15.12
N SER A 760 -0.40 -10.07 -15.94
CA SER A 760 1.02 -9.93 -15.62
C SER A 760 1.59 -8.53 -15.82
N ILE A 761 1.23 -7.85 -16.91
CA ILE A 761 1.58 -6.44 -17.14
C ILE A 761 0.90 -5.59 -16.10
N PHE A 762 -0.34 -5.97 -15.79
CA PHE A 762 -1.05 -5.43 -14.66
C PHE A 762 -0.32 -5.67 -13.34
N GLN A 763 0.19 -6.88 -13.08
CA GLN A 763 1.01 -7.18 -11.90
C GLN A 763 2.37 -6.45 -11.90
N ASN A 764 3.06 -6.33 -13.04
CA ASN A 764 4.36 -5.64 -13.17
C ASN A 764 4.20 -4.13 -13.04
N LYS A 765 3.12 -3.55 -13.61
CA LYS A 765 2.75 -2.15 -13.37
C LYS A 765 2.42 -1.95 -11.89
N LYS A 766 1.66 -2.86 -11.27
CA LYS A 766 1.41 -2.82 -9.81
C LYS A 766 2.71 -2.89 -9.01
N MET A 767 3.65 -3.74 -9.40
CA MET A 767 4.94 -3.89 -8.76
C MET A 767 5.81 -2.63 -8.92
N LEU A 768 5.92 -2.07 -10.13
CA LEU A 768 6.71 -0.86 -10.39
C LEU A 768 6.18 0.34 -9.60
N ILE A 769 4.85 0.55 -9.60
CA ILE A 769 4.22 1.61 -8.82
C ILE A 769 4.46 1.40 -7.33
N ALA A 770 4.38 0.15 -6.86
CA ALA A 770 4.67 -0.18 -5.47
C ALA A 770 6.13 0.09 -5.11
N VAL A 771 7.09 -0.32 -5.93
CA VAL A 771 8.52 -0.03 -5.73
C VAL A 771 8.77 1.47 -5.71
N ALA A 772 8.19 2.23 -6.65
CA ALA A 772 8.28 3.69 -6.66
C ALA A 772 7.67 4.31 -5.40
N PHE A 773 6.54 3.79 -4.92
CA PHE A 773 5.91 4.22 -3.67
C PHE A 773 6.83 3.94 -2.46
N TYR A 774 7.33 2.71 -2.29
CA TYR A 774 8.22 2.35 -1.19
C TYR A 774 9.52 3.17 -1.20
N PHE A 775 10.12 3.35 -2.37
CA PHE A 775 11.34 4.14 -2.54
C PHE A 775 11.10 5.62 -2.21
N LEU A 776 10.00 6.20 -2.70
CA LEU A 776 9.66 7.59 -2.40
C LEU A 776 9.33 7.79 -0.92
N THR A 777 8.61 6.86 -0.28
CA THR A 777 8.37 6.86 1.17
C THR A 777 9.70 6.85 1.94
N ALA A 778 10.61 5.93 1.62
CA ALA A 778 11.93 5.88 2.27
C ALA A 778 12.72 7.18 2.05
N THR A 779 12.68 7.73 0.84
CA THR A 779 13.35 8.99 0.51
C THR A 779 12.83 10.15 1.36
N ILE A 780 11.50 10.28 1.49
CA ILE A 780 10.89 11.32 2.34
C ILE A 780 11.30 11.16 3.80
N VAL A 781 11.34 9.92 4.32
CA VAL A 781 11.74 9.67 5.71
C VAL A 781 13.21 10.03 5.96
N PHE A 782 14.13 9.54 5.13
CA PHE A 782 15.57 9.72 5.36
C PHE A 782 16.10 11.10 4.97
N PHE A 783 15.51 11.76 3.97
CA PHE A 783 16.04 13.02 3.43
C PHE A 783 15.19 14.26 3.73
N ILE A 784 13.96 14.11 4.25
CA ILE A 784 13.12 15.25 4.65
C ILE A 784 12.80 15.19 6.14
N ILE A 785 12.13 14.12 6.60
CA ILE A 785 11.63 14.04 7.98
C ILE A 785 12.79 13.92 8.98
N ALA A 786 13.72 12.98 8.77
CA ALA A 786 14.81 12.74 9.71
C ALA A 786 15.78 13.95 9.85
N PRO A 787 16.16 14.67 8.78
CA PRO A 787 16.96 15.90 8.90
C PRO A 787 16.23 17.01 9.65
N ILE A 788 14.92 17.21 9.43
CA ILE A 788 14.12 18.19 10.18
C ILE A 788 14.10 17.82 11.67
N CYS A 789 13.88 16.54 12.01
CA CYS A 789 13.93 16.08 13.40
C CYS A 789 15.29 16.33 14.03
N LYS A 790 16.38 16.06 13.30
CA LYS A 790 17.75 16.32 13.77
C LYS A 790 18.00 17.82 13.98
N SER A 791 17.46 18.68 13.12
CA SER A 791 17.59 20.13 13.27
C SER A 791 16.86 20.66 14.50
N ILE A 792 15.71 20.06 14.86
CA ILE A 792 14.91 20.47 16.03
C ILE A 792 15.52 19.93 17.33
N THR A 793 15.93 18.67 17.33
CA THR A 793 16.33 17.95 18.56
C THR A 793 17.84 17.95 18.81
N GLY A 794 18.64 18.35 17.83
CA GLY A 794 20.12 18.31 17.87
C GLY A 794 20.72 16.92 17.61
N GLU A 795 19.91 15.86 17.69
CA GLU A 795 20.37 14.47 17.62
C GLU A 795 19.80 13.70 16.42
N ASN A 796 20.49 12.65 15.97
CA ASN A 796 19.94 11.80 14.92
C ASN A 796 18.73 11.00 15.48
N PRO A 797 17.52 11.09 14.88
CA PRO A 797 16.32 10.51 15.45
C PRO A 797 16.37 8.98 15.56
N PHE A 798 17.11 8.30 14.67
CA PHE A 798 17.27 6.85 14.71
C PHE A 798 18.23 6.42 15.82
N MET A 799 19.36 7.11 15.95
CA MET A 799 20.33 6.83 17.00
C MET A 799 19.74 7.15 18.38
N TRP A 800 19.11 8.31 18.53
CA TRP A 800 18.42 8.68 19.76
C TRP A 800 17.35 7.64 20.15
N THR A 801 16.58 7.11 19.18
CA THR A 801 15.57 6.09 19.48
C THR A 801 16.20 4.79 20.00
N LEU A 802 17.35 4.39 19.44
CA LEU A 802 18.10 3.23 19.92
C LEU A 802 18.66 3.48 21.32
N ASP A 803 19.29 4.63 21.55
CA ASP A 803 19.86 5.00 22.85
C ASP A 803 18.75 5.10 23.91
N PHE A 804 17.63 5.74 23.59
CA PHE A 804 16.44 5.81 24.42
C PHE A 804 15.92 4.42 24.80
N LEU A 805 16.02 3.42 23.92
CA LEU A 805 15.63 2.05 24.23
C LEU A 805 16.64 1.36 25.18
N TYR A 806 17.94 1.55 24.97
CA TYR A 806 19.00 0.89 25.76
C TYR A 806 19.26 1.53 27.12
N MET A 807 18.91 2.80 27.32
CA MET A 807 19.12 3.49 28.59
C MET A 807 18.27 2.97 29.77
N SER A 808 17.18 2.22 29.51
CA SER A 808 16.32 1.67 30.56
C SER A 808 16.07 0.17 30.36
N PRO A 809 16.49 -0.70 31.31
CA PRO A 809 16.17 -2.12 31.28
C PRO A 809 14.67 -2.41 31.22
N SER A 810 13.85 -1.56 31.84
CA SER A 810 12.39 -1.67 31.83
C SER A 810 11.81 -1.56 30.42
N ARG A 811 12.39 -0.72 29.56
CA ARG A 811 11.95 -0.56 28.16
C ARG A 811 12.28 -1.81 27.34
N MET A 812 13.47 -2.36 27.53
CA MET A 812 13.88 -3.63 26.89
C MET A 812 13.01 -4.81 27.34
N PHE A 813 12.71 -4.90 28.64
CA PHE A 813 11.78 -5.90 29.18
C PHE A 813 10.38 -5.74 28.58
N LEU A 814 9.90 -4.51 28.43
CA LEU A 814 8.60 -4.24 27.83
C LEU A 814 8.56 -4.64 26.35
N CYS A 815 9.64 -4.43 25.58
CA CYS A 815 9.77 -4.93 24.21
C CYS A 815 9.71 -6.46 24.14
N LEU A 816 10.42 -7.16 25.04
CA LEU A 816 10.39 -8.61 25.13
C LEU A 816 8.98 -9.10 25.51
N TYR A 817 8.37 -8.49 26.51
CA TYR A 817 7.01 -8.78 26.97
C TYR A 817 5.98 -8.61 25.85
N TRP A 818 6.02 -7.49 25.12
CA TRP A 818 5.13 -7.26 23.98
C TRP A 818 5.36 -8.28 22.86
N SER A 819 6.62 -8.60 22.56
CA SER A 819 6.96 -9.60 21.55
C SER A 819 6.42 -10.99 21.91
N LEU A 820 6.63 -11.42 23.16
CA LEU A 820 6.07 -12.67 23.69
C LEU A 820 4.54 -12.67 23.68
N THR A 821 3.92 -11.55 24.05
CA THR A 821 2.46 -11.40 24.06
C THR A 821 1.88 -11.53 22.64
N VAL A 822 2.50 -10.88 21.65
CA VAL A 822 2.08 -10.98 20.24
C VAL A 822 2.27 -12.41 19.72
N ILE A 823 3.44 -13.03 19.95
CA ILE A 823 3.70 -14.43 19.54
C ILE A 823 2.68 -15.36 20.18
N THR A 824 2.44 -15.24 21.48
CA THR A 824 1.46 -16.06 22.21
C THR A 824 0.06 -15.85 21.65
N THR A 825 -0.32 -14.61 21.31
CA THR A 825 -1.64 -14.32 20.73
C THR A 825 -1.79 -14.93 19.33
N VAL A 826 -0.73 -14.89 18.51
CA VAL A 826 -0.72 -15.55 17.19
C VAL A 826 -0.81 -17.07 17.35
N VAL A 827 -0.09 -17.65 18.30
CA VAL A 827 -0.15 -19.09 18.60
C VAL A 827 -1.54 -19.49 19.08
N ILE A 828 -2.13 -18.76 20.02
CA ILE A 828 -3.51 -18.98 20.47
C ILE A 828 -4.48 -18.83 19.30
N TRP A 829 -4.29 -17.84 18.43
CA TRP A 829 -5.14 -17.65 17.26
C TRP A 829 -5.10 -18.88 16.33
N VAL A 830 -3.90 -19.35 15.99
CA VAL A 830 -3.68 -20.52 15.13
C VAL A 830 -4.19 -21.81 15.80
N LEU A 831 -4.01 -21.98 17.11
CA LEU A 831 -4.38 -23.19 17.83
C LEU A 831 -5.86 -23.25 18.25
N VAL A 832 -6.52 -22.12 18.48
CA VAL A 832 -7.87 -22.05 19.08
C VAL A 832 -8.93 -21.57 18.09
N LEU A 833 -8.59 -20.69 17.13
CA LEU A 833 -9.56 -20.06 16.25
C LEU A 833 -9.62 -20.65 14.83
N ASP A 834 -8.57 -21.33 14.37
CA ASP A 834 -8.61 -22.11 13.11
C ASP A 834 -9.24 -23.51 13.28
N PHE A 835 -9.56 -23.92 14.52
CA PHE A 835 -10.28 -25.17 14.84
C PHE A 835 -11.81 -25.02 14.84
N VAL A 836 -12.36 -23.86 14.44
CA VAL A 836 -13.79 -23.80 14.10
C VAL A 836 -13.96 -24.61 12.81
N PRO A 837 -14.71 -25.72 12.80
CA PRO A 837 -14.88 -26.52 11.59
C PRO A 837 -15.47 -25.60 10.52
N GLN A 838 -14.78 -25.46 9.39
CA GLN A 838 -15.47 -25.08 8.16
C GLN A 838 -16.49 -26.19 7.93
N SER A 839 -17.76 -25.89 8.28
CA SER A 839 -18.89 -26.78 8.03
C SER A 839 -18.76 -27.32 6.62
N SER A 840 -18.74 -28.65 6.52
CA SER A 840 -18.53 -29.37 5.28
C SER A 840 -19.51 -28.88 4.21
N ASN A 841 -19.00 -28.67 3.00
CA ASN A 841 -19.77 -28.77 1.78
C ASN A 841 -20.51 -30.11 1.78
N ASN A 842 -21.76 -30.12 2.23
CA ASN A 842 -22.78 -31.05 1.78
C ASN A 842 -24.08 -30.26 1.79
N GLY A 843 -24.64 -30.10 0.59
CA GLY A 843 -25.92 -29.43 0.42
C GLY A 843 -26.99 -30.26 1.09
N ASP A 844 -27.63 -29.69 2.12
CA ASP A 844 -29.03 -29.92 2.45
C ASP A 844 -29.56 -28.81 3.37
N LEU A 845 -30.69 -28.24 2.90
CA LEU A 845 -31.79 -27.56 3.60
C LEU A 845 -31.55 -26.43 4.65
N TYR A 846 -32.16 -25.28 4.32
CA TYR A 846 -33.01 -24.43 5.19
C TYR A 846 -32.68 -24.34 6.69
N THR A 847 -31.76 -23.45 7.09
CA THR A 847 -31.74 -22.87 8.47
C THR A 847 -31.14 -21.45 8.54
N ASN A 848 -31.64 -20.50 7.75
CA ASN A 848 -31.04 -19.15 7.57
C ASN A 848 -31.01 -18.22 8.81
N ASN A 849 -31.54 -18.63 9.98
CA ASN A 849 -31.55 -17.79 11.20
C ASN A 849 -30.48 -18.15 12.24
N VAL A 850 -29.91 -19.36 12.20
CA VAL A 850 -28.92 -19.82 13.19
C VAL A 850 -27.50 -19.43 12.76
N GLU A 851 -27.19 -19.52 11.47
CA GLU A 851 -25.88 -19.17 10.90
C GLU A 851 -25.53 -17.68 11.04
N GLY A 852 -26.50 -16.77 10.84
CA GLY A 852 -26.29 -15.33 11.03
C GLY A 852 -25.98 -14.94 12.47
N LYS A 853 -26.57 -15.64 13.46
CA LYS A 853 -26.24 -15.47 14.89
C LYS A 853 -24.88 -16.06 15.24
N ALA A 854 -24.50 -17.19 14.64
CA ALA A 854 -23.20 -17.82 14.84
C ALA A 854 -22.05 -16.95 14.31
N LEU A 855 -22.19 -16.39 13.09
CA LEU A 855 -21.19 -15.53 12.46
C LEU A 855 -20.99 -14.21 13.23
N THR A 856 -22.09 -13.56 13.63
CA THR A 856 -22.04 -12.33 14.44
C THR A 856 -21.47 -12.60 15.84
N SER A 857 -21.73 -13.77 16.42
CA SER A 857 -21.14 -14.19 17.70
C SER A 857 -19.62 -14.41 17.58
N ALA A 858 -19.14 -15.09 16.52
CA ALA A 858 -17.72 -15.33 16.27
C ALA A 858 -16.92 -14.02 16.06
N LEU A 859 -17.46 -13.09 15.27
CA LEU A 859 -16.91 -11.74 15.07
C LEU A 859 -16.75 -10.96 16.37
N ASN A 860 -17.78 -11.02 17.23
CA ASN A 860 -17.74 -10.37 18.54
C ASN A 860 -16.67 -10.99 19.44
N LYS A 861 -16.52 -12.32 19.46
CA LYS A 861 -15.45 -13.00 20.20
C LYS A 861 -14.06 -12.53 19.74
N LYS A 862 -13.82 -12.47 18.43
CA LYS A 862 -12.57 -11.96 17.84
C LYS A 862 -12.27 -10.51 18.25
N ARG A 863 -13.27 -9.62 18.20
CA ARG A 863 -13.12 -8.22 18.65
C ARG A 863 -12.74 -8.13 20.12
N LYS A 864 -13.39 -8.93 20.98
CA LYS A 864 -13.11 -8.90 22.43
C LYS A 864 -11.74 -9.46 22.77
N LEU A 865 -11.18 -10.37 21.97
CA LEU A 865 -9.79 -10.78 22.09
C LEU A 865 -8.83 -9.59 21.91
N PHE A 866 -9.06 -8.71 20.93
CA PHE A 866 -8.23 -7.51 20.74
C PHE A 866 -8.39 -6.48 21.87
N HIS A 867 -9.56 -6.37 22.48
CA HIS A 867 -9.76 -5.48 23.64
C HIS A 867 -9.04 -6.03 24.87
N ALA A 868 -9.09 -7.35 25.10
CA ALA A 868 -8.31 -8.00 26.16
C ALA A 868 -6.80 -7.87 25.91
N LEU A 869 -6.35 -8.03 24.67
CA LEU A 869 -4.96 -7.83 24.27
C LEU A 869 -4.50 -6.38 24.55
N ALA A 870 -5.34 -5.39 24.24
CA ALA A 870 -5.04 -3.98 24.53
C ALA A 870 -4.81 -3.74 26.03
N VAL A 871 -5.60 -4.38 26.90
CA VAL A 871 -5.36 -4.33 28.36
C VAL A 871 -4.00 -4.92 28.73
N ILE A 872 -3.73 -6.14 28.28
CA ILE A 872 -2.49 -6.89 28.60
C ILE A 872 -1.25 -6.13 28.10
N MET A 873 -1.33 -5.52 26.93
CA MET A 873 -0.21 -4.79 26.33
C MET A 873 -0.01 -3.40 26.93
N PHE A 874 -1.08 -2.63 27.12
CA PHE A 874 -0.94 -1.18 27.39
C PHE A 874 -0.94 -0.83 28.87
N VAL A 875 -1.61 -1.57 29.76
CA VAL A 875 -1.60 -1.26 31.20
C VAL A 875 -0.17 -1.25 31.77
N PRO A 876 0.68 -2.27 31.53
CA PRO A 876 2.07 -2.23 32.02
C PRO A 876 2.86 -1.06 31.43
N GLY A 877 2.66 -0.72 30.15
CA GLY A 877 3.34 0.41 29.52
C GLY A 877 2.95 1.76 30.14
N VAL A 878 1.67 1.96 30.49
CA VAL A 878 1.22 3.20 31.16
C VAL A 878 1.83 3.34 32.56
N LEU A 879 1.98 2.21 33.27
CA LEU A 879 2.44 2.19 34.66
C LEU A 879 3.96 2.29 34.81
N PHE A 880 4.73 1.56 33.99
CA PHE A 880 6.19 1.47 34.13
C PHE A 880 6.94 2.49 33.28
N GLU A 881 6.57 2.68 32.00
CA GLU A 881 7.35 3.46 31.03
C GLU A 881 6.43 4.26 30.10
N LYS A 882 5.69 5.22 30.67
CA LYS A 882 4.69 6.03 29.94
C LYS A 882 5.25 6.72 28.71
N SER A 883 6.44 7.33 28.81
CA SER A 883 7.08 8.04 27.69
C SER A 883 7.44 7.11 26.54
N PHE A 884 7.84 5.87 26.84
CA PHE A 884 8.11 4.86 25.82
C PHE A 884 6.81 4.36 25.16
N LEU A 885 5.75 4.15 25.95
CA LEU A 885 4.44 3.79 25.40
C LEU A 885 3.87 4.89 24.50
N GLN A 886 4.04 6.17 24.84
CA GLN A 886 3.62 7.29 23.98
C GLN A 886 4.28 7.23 22.60
N LEU A 887 5.59 6.99 22.56
CA LEU A 887 6.35 6.84 21.31
C LEU A 887 5.91 5.59 20.54
N ALA A 888 5.73 4.46 21.24
CA ALA A 888 5.27 3.21 20.66
C ALA A 888 3.86 3.34 20.04
N PHE A 889 2.95 4.08 20.67
CA PHE A 889 1.66 4.42 20.08
C PHE A 889 1.79 5.26 18.81
N GLY A 890 2.75 6.20 18.76
CA GLY A 890 3.03 6.99 17.57
C GLY A 890 3.49 6.11 16.40
N VAL A 891 4.40 5.17 16.68
CA VAL A 891 4.87 4.17 15.70
C VAL A 891 3.73 3.28 15.23
N ALA A 892 2.92 2.77 16.16
CA ALA A 892 1.78 1.92 15.84
C ALA A 892 0.72 2.63 14.99
N LEU A 893 0.39 3.89 15.32
CA LEU A 893 -0.57 4.68 14.56
C LEU A 893 -0.07 4.95 13.13
N SER A 894 1.21 5.36 13.01
CA SER A 894 1.86 5.58 11.72
C SER A 894 1.86 4.28 10.88
N GLY A 895 2.17 3.14 11.51
CA GLY A 895 2.11 1.82 10.88
C GLY A 895 0.69 1.43 10.42
N PHE A 896 -0.34 1.67 11.23
CA PHE A 896 -1.73 1.37 10.84
C PHE A 896 -2.22 2.25 9.68
N ILE A 897 -1.89 3.54 9.68
CA ILE A 897 -2.19 4.43 8.55
C ILE A 897 -1.47 3.95 7.29
N TYR A 898 -0.21 3.54 7.42
CA TYR A 898 0.57 3.02 6.30
C TYR A 898 0.00 1.71 5.73
N LEU A 899 -0.35 0.75 6.58
CA LEU A 899 -1.03 -0.49 6.17
C LEU A 899 -2.36 -0.20 5.48
N GLU A 900 -3.07 0.83 5.92
CA GLU A 900 -4.31 1.26 5.31
C GLU A 900 -4.10 1.90 3.93
N TYR A 901 -2.98 2.62 3.71
CA TYR A 901 -2.58 3.02 2.35
C TYR A 901 -2.33 1.81 1.46
N LEU A 902 -1.57 0.82 1.93
CA LEU A 902 -1.29 -0.39 1.16
C LEU A 902 -2.59 -1.15 0.79
N ARG A 903 -3.51 -1.27 1.76
CA ARG A 903 -4.80 -1.93 1.58
C ARG A 903 -5.72 -1.15 0.63
N TYR A 904 -5.98 0.12 0.94
CA TYR A 904 -6.94 0.95 0.21
C TYR A 904 -6.51 1.15 -1.24
N PHE A 905 -5.25 1.50 -1.47
CA PHE A 905 -4.71 1.70 -2.83
C PHE A 905 -4.24 0.39 -3.50
N ALA A 906 -4.43 -0.76 -2.83
CA ALA A 906 -4.09 -2.09 -3.31
C ALA A 906 -2.64 -2.22 -3.81
N VAL A 907 -1.70 -1.67 -3.02
CA VAL A 907 -0.27 -1.63 -3.31
C VAL A 907 0.32 -3.04 -3.18
N TRP A 908 1.12 -3.46 -4.16
CA TRP A 908 1.72 -4.80 -4.19
C TRP A 908 2.93 -4.92 -3.23
N PRO A 909 3.23 -6.09 -2.64
CA PRO A 909 2.48 -7.34 -2.67
C PRO A 909 1.35 -7.43 -1.63
N TRP A 910 1.34 -6.53 -0.64
CA TRP A 910 0.55 -6.70 0.59
C TRP A 910 -0.92 -6.32 0.47
N GLY A 911 -1.28 -5.42 -0.44
CA GLY A 911 -2.61 -4.80 -0.48
C GLY A 911 -3.77 -5.80 -0.57
N LYS A 912 -3.62 -6.89 -1.32
CA LYS A 912 -4.64 -7.96 -1.40
C LYS A 912 -4.74 -8.75 -0.10
N SER A 913 -3.61 -9.21 0.45
CA SER A 913 -3.58 -10.00 1.68
C SER A 913 -4.12 -9.22 2.86
N LEU A 914 -3.74 -7.93 2.97
CA LEU A 914 -4.28 -7.00 3.96
C LEU A 914 -5.79 -6.79 3.79
N HIS A 915 -6.27 -6.64 2.55
CA HIS A 915 -7.70 -6.51 2.30
C HIS A 915 -8.48 -7.76 2.73
N VAL A 916 -8.00 -8.95 2.38
CA VAL A 916 -8.65 -10.22 2.78
C VAL A 916 -8.66 -10.38 4.30
N PHE A 917 -7.51 -10.16 4.95
CA PHE A 917 -7.39 -10.25 6.40
C PHE A 917 -8.31 -9.25 7.11
N LEU A 918 -8.28 -7.97 6.71
CA LEU A 918 -9.08 -6.93 7.36
C LEU A 918 -10.57 -6.99 7.03
N THR A 919 -10.96 -7.60 5.90
CA THR A 919 -12.38 -7.77 5.51
C THR A 919 -13.14 -8.66 6.49
N GLU A 920 -12.44 -9.57 7.17
CA GLU A 920 -13.02 -10.41 8.22
C GLU A 920 -13.47 -9.57 9.43
N PHE A 921 -12.92 -8.38 9.63
CA PHE A 921 -13.19 -7.52 10.77
C PHE A 921 -14.15 -6.34 10.48
N ILE A 922 -14.62 -6.22 9.23
CA ILE A 922 -15.53 -5.13 8.81
C ILE A 922 -16.88 -5.26 9.52
N ASP A 923 -17.34 -4.16 10.11
CA ASP A 923 -18.67 -4.05 10.70
C ASP A 923 -19.52 -2.94 10.05
N ASN A 924 -20.67 -2.63 10.65
CA ASN A 924 -21.58 -1.57 10.18
C ASN A 924 -21.01 -0.15 10.34
N ARG A 925 -19.91 0.02 11.07
CA ARG A 925 -19.19 1.30 11.24
C ARG A 925 -18.10 1.47 10.18
N ASP A 926 -17.62 0.37 9.57
CA ASP A 926 -16.64 0.34 8.47
C ASP A 926 -17.29 0.23 7.06
N LEU A 927 -18.46 0.84 6.85
CA LEU A 927 -19.20 0.78 5.57
C LEU A 927 -18.56 1.61 4.44
N GLY A 928 -17.59 2.46 4.76
CA GLY A 928 -16.91 3.30 3.80
C GLY A 928 -15.64 2.66 3.20
N PRO A 929 -14.89 3.41 2.39
CA PRO A 929 -13.71 2.90 1.68
C PRO A 929 -12.57 2.45 2.60
N VAL A 930 -12.49 3.01 3.81
CA VAL A 930 -11.41 2.83 4.79
C VAL A 930 -11.92 2.04 6.00
N ILE A 931 -11.09 1.12 6.51
CA ILE A 931 -11.39 0.31 7.70
C ILE A 931 -10.80 1.02 8.92
N LEU A 932 -11.67 1.55 9.77
CA LEU A 932 -11.28 2.46 10.85
C LEU A 932 -11.30 1.80 12.22
N SER A 933 -12.00 0.67 12.39
CA SER A 933 -12.16 -0.02 13.68
C SER A 933 -10.85 -0.23 14.46
N HIS A 934 -9.77 -0.67 13.80
CA HIS A 934 -8.47 -0.92 14.45
C HIS A 934 -7.72 0.38 14.79
N ILE A 935 -7.81 1.39 13.93
CA ILE A 935 -7.22 2.71 14.15
C ILE A 935 -7.92 3.39 15.34
N TYR A 936 -9.24 3.26 15.43
CA TYR A 936 -10.01 3.84 16.53
C TYR A 936 -9.74 3.17 17.88
N LEU A 937 -9.61 1.84 17.93
CA LEU A 937 -9.25 1.17 19.17
C LEU A 937 -7.87 1.66 19.67
N LEU A 938 -6.90 1.78 18.76
CA LEU A 938 -5.57 2.30 19.08
C LEU A 938 -5.64 3.76 19.54
N LEU A 939 -6.32 4.64 18.79
CA LEU A 939 -6.49 6.06 19.14
C LEU A 939 -7.22 6.25 20.47
N GLY A 940 -8.22 5.42 20.76
CA GLY A 940 -8.94 5.42 22.03
C GLY A 940 -8.04 5.08 23.21
N CYS A 941 -7.13 4.13 23.05
CA CYS A 941 -6.14 3.81 24.08
C CYS A 941 -5.00 4.84 24.17
N ALA A 942 -4.55 5.37 23.03
CA ALA A 942 -3.39 6.27 22.93
C ALA A 942 -3.70 7.70 23.36
N SER A 943 -4.90 8.22 23.05
CA SER A 943 -5.22 9.63 23.24
C SER A 943 -5.15 10.10 24.70
N PRO A 944 -5.68 9.38 25.72
CA PRO A 944 -5.51 9.79 27.12
C PRO A 944 -4.04 9.77 27.57
N VAL A 945 -3.25 8.85 27.01
CA VAL A 945 -1.81 8.71 27.31
C VAL A 945 -0.99 9.85 26.69
N TRP A 946 -1.29 10.26 25.45
CA TRP A 946 -0.66 11.42 24.79
C TRP A 946 -1.06 12.74 25.42
N LEU A 947 -2.33 12.90 25.80
CA LEU A 947 -2.78 14.10 26.51
C LEU A 947 -2.04 14.26 27.83
N GLY A 948 -1.75 13.15 28.51
CA GLY A 948 -0.92 13.09 29.69
C GLY A 948 -1.55 13.73 30.92
N SER A 949 -1.66 12.98 32.02
CA SER A 949 -2.03 13.52 33.33
C SER A 949 -1.13 12.94 34.43
N SER A 950 -1.06 13.63 35.57
CA SER A 950 -0.51 13.07 36.81
C SER A 950 -1.46 12.04 37.43
N ASN A 951 -2.76 12.12 37.13
CA ASN A 951 -3.74 11.15 37.55
C ASN A 951 -3.59 9.87 36.70
N VAL A 952 -3.27 8.77 37.36
CA VAL A 952 -3.06 7.46 36.72
C VAL A 952 -4.35 6.96 36.06
N LEU A 953 -5.52 7.19 36.69
CA LEU A 953 -6.82 6.80 36.13
C LEU A 953 -7.19 7.59 34.87
N ALA A 954 -6.80 8.87 34.80
CA ALA A 954 -6.96 9.66 33.59
C ALA A 954 -6.12 9.07 32.45
N SER A 955 -4.84 8.74 32.71
CA SER A 955 -3.98 8.11 31.71
C SER A 955 -4.47 6.71 31.28
N LEU A 956 -5.16 5.97 32.17
CA LEU A 956 -5.74 4.66 31.90
C LEU A 956 -7.16 4.70 31.31
N SER A 957 -7.78 5.87 31.17
CA SER A 957 -9.21 6.00 30.80
C SER A 957 -9.57 5.28 29.50
N GLY A 958 -8.67 5.27 28.51
CA GLY A 958 -8.88 4.57 27.24
C GLY A 958 -8.86 3.05 27.39
N VAL A 959 -7.89 2.51 28.13
CA VAL A 959 -7.75 1.07 28.34
C VAL A 959 -8.85 0.54 29.28
N LEU A 960 -9.23 1.33 30.28
CA LEU A 960 -10.31 0.99 31.21
C LEU A 960 -11.67 0.97 30.52
N SER A 961 -12.03 2.06 29.82
CA SER A 961 -13.34 2.16 29.15
C SER A 961 -13.51 1.18 28.00
N LEU A 962 -12.50 1.02 27.13
CA LEU A 962 -12.61 0.10 25.98
C LEU A 962 -12.30 -1.34 26.38
N GLY A 963 -11.21 -1.56 27.10
CA GLY A 963 -10.71 -2.88 27.45
C GLY A 963 -11.61 -3.63 28.43
N PHE A 964 -12.00 -2.98 29.54
CA PHE A 964 -12.86 -3.58 30.57
C PHE A 964 -14.33 -3.20 30.36
N GLY A 965 -14.63 -1.91 30.23
CA GLY A 965 -16.00 -1.40 30.17
C GLY A 965 -16.81 -1.94 28.99
N ASP A 966 -16.41 -1.60 27.74
CA ASP A 966 -17.12 -2.03 26.53
C ASP A 966 -17.14 -3.57 26.38
N ALA A 967 -16.09 -4.26 26.84
CA ALA A 967 -16.06 -5.72 26.89
C ALA A 967 -17.14 -6.27 27.83
N ALA A 968 -17.19 -5.81 29.08
CA ALA A 968 -18.16 -6.26 30.08
C ALA A 968 -19.59 -5.93 29.65
N ALA A 969 -19.85 -4.69 29.19
CA ALA A 969 -21.16 -4.26 28.70
C ALA A 969 -21.69 -5.16 27.57
N SER A 970 -20.83 -5.51 26.62
CA SER A 970 -21.22 -6.34 25.48
C SER A 970 -21.43 -7.82 25.84
N ILE A 971 -20.59 -8.37 26.73
CA ILE A 971 -20.66 -9.78 27.14
C ILE A 971 -21.87 -10.01 28.06
N ILE A 972 -21.99 -9.20 29.13
CA ILE A 972 -23.07 -9.33 30.11
C ILE A 972 -24.39 -8.85 29.51
N GLY A 973 -24.39 -7.75 28.76
CA GLY A 973 -25.59 -7.26 28.10
C GLY A 973 -26.18 -8.25 27.10
N LYS A 974 -25.35 -9.05 26.40
CA LYS A 974 -25.85 -10.12 25.53
C LYS A 974 -26.30 -11.37 26.28
N ARG A 975 -25.61 -11.75 27.36
CA ARG A 975 -25.86 -13.01 28.08
C ARG A 975 -27.00 -12.90 29.09
N PHE A 976 -27.12 -11.74 29.74
CA PHE A 976 -28.04 -11.52 30.88
C PHE A 976 -28.94 -10.30 30.70
N GLY A 977 -28.76 -9.48 29.67
CA GLY A 977 -29.51 -8.24 29.49
C GLY A 977 -30.99 -8.49 29.15
N ARG A 978 -31.88 -8.06 30.05
CA ARG A 978 -33.34 -8.14 29.90
C ARG A 978 -33.93 -6.76 29.62
N TYR A 979 -33.50 -5.75 30.36
CA TYR A 979 -34.01 -4.39 30.24
C TYR A 979 -33.15 -3.55 29.28
N ARG A 980 -33.79 -2.87 28.33
CA ARG A 980 -33.10 -2.03 27.34
C ARG A 980 -33.36 -0.56 27.61
N TRP A 981 -32.34 0.27 27.38
CA TRP A 981 -32.54 1.72 27.39
C TRP A 981 -33.49 2.09 26.23
N PRO A 982 -34.53 2.90 26.46
CA PRO A 982 -35.51 3.24 25.43
C PRO A 982 -34.82 3.87 24.20
N GLY A 983 -35.22 3.47 22.99
CA GLY A 983 -34.59 3.91 21.75
C GLY A 983 -33.17 3.36 21.49
N THR A 984 -32.61 2.49 22.33
CA THR A 984 -31.27 1.91 22.10
C THR A 984 -31.30 0.38 22.01
N LYS A 985 -30.22 -0.21 21.48
CA LYS A 985 -29.99 -1.66 21.53
C LYS A 985 -29.21 -2.09 22.78
N LYS A 986 -28.80 -1.13 23.63
CA LYS A 986 -27.96 -1.35 24.81
C LYS A 986 -28.86 -1.67 26.01
N THR A 987 -28.36 -2.52 26.91
CA THR A 987 -29.10 -3.05 28.05
C THR A 987 -28.67 -2.37 29.34
N VAL A 988 -29.61 -2.16 30.27
CA VAL A 988 -29.34 -1.57 31.60
C VAL A 988 -28.32 -2.42 32.36
N GLU A 989 -28.44 -3.75 32.28
CA GLU A 989 -27.49 -4.69 32.87
C GLU A 989 -26.10 -4.63 32.21
N GLY A 990 -26.05 -4.24 30.93
CA GLY A 990 -24.80 -3.99 30.22
C GLY A 990 -24.11 -2.72 30.72
N THR A 991 -24.87 -1.64 30.92
CA THR A 991 -24.38 -0.41 31.52
C THR A 991 -23.93 -0.62 32.96
N ALA A 992 -24.67 -1.40 33.77
CA ALA A 992 -24.26 -1.77 35.12
C ALA A 992 -22.94 -2.58 35.12
N ALA A 993 -22.82 -3.53 34.19
CA ALA A 993 -21.59 -4.30 33.99
C ALA A 993 -20.39 -3.44 33.60
N PHE A 994 -20.60 -2.43 32.74
CA PHE A 994 -19.57 -1.43 32.43
C PHE A 994 -19.07 -0.75 33.70
N ILE A 995 -19.99 -0.23 34.51
CA ILE A 995 -19.66 0.53 35.72
C ILE A 995 -18.87 -0.33 36.70
N ILE A 996 -19.36 -1.54 37.00
CA ILE A 996 -18.72 -2.47 37.93
C ILE A 996 -17.34 -2.88 37.42
N ALA A 997 -17.22 -3.26 36.14
CA ALA A 997 -15.95 -3.72 35.58
C ALA A 997 -14.88 -2.62 35.59
N VAL A 998 -15.24 -1.39 35.20
CA VAL A 998 -14.31 -0.25 35.20
C VAL A 998 -13.92 0.12 36.63
N PHE A 999 -14.87 0.15 37.58
CA PHE A 999 -14.58 0.47 38.97
C PHE A 999 -13.66 -0.56 39.64
N LEU A 1000 -13.99 -1.86 39.53
CA LEU A 1000 -13.20 -2.94 40.14
C LEU A 1000 -11.81 -3.06 39.50
N SER A 1001 -11.70 -2.98 38.17
CA SER A 1001 -10.39 -3.01 37.50
C SER A 1001 -9.53 -1.82 37.89
N SER A 1002 -10.12 -0.63 38.03
CA SER A 1002 -9.41 0.57 38.51
C SER A 1002 -8.85 0.37 39.92
N LEU A 1003 -9.65 -0.17 40.84
CA LEU A 1003 -9.20 -0.50 42.20
C LEU A 1003 -8.04 -1.49 42.16
N VAL A 1004 -8.21 -2.63 41.47
CA VAL A 1004 -7.18 -3.67 41.40
C VAL A 1004 -5.89 -3.12 40.81
N ILE A 1005 -5.95 -2.41 39.68
CA ILE A 1005 -4.76 -1.87 39.02
C ILE A 1005 -4.06 -0.84 39.91
N VAL A 1006 -4.78 0.12 40.48
CA VAL A 1006 -4.19 1.18 41.30
C VAL A 1006 -3.55 0.63 42.58
N TYR A 1007 -4.27 -0.21 43.34
CA TYR A 1007 -3.74 -0.75 44.60
C TYR A 1007 -2.62 -1.77 44.36
N SER A 1008 -2.74 -2.66 43.37
CA SER A 1008 -1.64 -3.58 43.04
C SER A 1008 -0.38 -2.84 42.55
N SER A 1009 -0.55 -1.77 41.78
CA SER A 1009 0.56 -0.93 41.33
C SER A 1009 1.22 -0.18 42.48
N ALA A 1010 0.43 0.30 43.45
CA ALA A 1010 0.97 0.92 44.65
C ALA A 1010 1.73 -0.08 45.53
N LEU A 1011 1.25 -1.33 45.64
CA LEU A 1011 1.95 -2.40 46.37
C LEU A 1011 3.31 -2.75 45.74
N VAL A 1012 3.43 -2.66 44.41
CA VAL A 1012 4.69 -2.89 43.67
C VAL A 1012 5.60 -1.64 43.71
N GLY A 1013 5.16 -0.54 44.33
CA GLY A 1013 5.95 0.69 44.51
C GLY A 1013 5.95 1.62 43.29
N ILE A 1014 4.92 1.59 42.44
CA ILE A 1014 4.83 2.49 41.29
C ILE A 1014 4.44 3.90 41.77
N ASP A 1015 5.29 4.89 41.53
CA ASP A 1015 5.16 6.25 42.08
C ASP A 1015 3.82 6.94 41.79
N GLY A 1016 3.31 6.83 40.56
CA GLY A 1016 2.04 7.44 40.18
C GLY A 1016 0.85 6.84 40.94
N ALA A 1017 0.84 5.52 41.09
CA ALA A 1017 -0.22 4.80 41.78
C ALA A 1017 -0.12 4.99 43.30
N SER A 1018 1.10 4.97 43.85
CA SER A 1018 1.37 5.19 45.27
C SER A 1018 0.93 6.59 45.71
N ARG A 1019 1.24 7.62 44.91
CA ARG A 1019 0.76 8.99 45.15
C ARG A 1019 -0.76 9.08 45.10
N TYR A 1020 -1.40 8.43 44.12
CA TYR A 1020 -2.85 8.43 44.02
C TYR A 1020 -3.50 7.72 45.22
N VAL A 1021 -3.01 6.56 45.65
CA VAL A 1021 -3.53 5.86 46.83
C VAL A 1021 -3.31 6.68 48.10
N ALA A 1022 -2.16 7.34 48.23
CA ALA A 1022 -1.86 8.19 49.37
C ALA A 1022 -2.78 9.43 49.45
N SER A 1023 -3.20 9.98 48.30
CA SER A 1023 -4.11 11.13 48.23
C SER A 1023 -5.59 10.74 48.18
N ALA A 1024 -5.94 9.52 47.78
CA ALA A 1024 -7.32 9.11 47.53
C ALA A 1024 -8.09 8.78 48.82
N GLY A 1025 -8.96 9.71 49.25
CA GLY A 1025 -9.95 9.48 50.29
C GLY A 1025 -11.22 8.77 49.79
N ARG A 1026 -12.21 8.55 50.68
CA ARG A 1026 -13.53 8.01 50.29
C ARG A 1026 -14.25 8.91 49.26
N GLY A 1027 -14.05 10.22 49.34
CA GLY A 1027 -14.64 11.20 48.41
C GLY A 1027 -14.18 11.02 46.95
N GLU A 1028 -12.89 10.76 46.73
CA GLU A 1028 -12.31 10.56 45.39
C GLU A 1028 -12.92 9.35 44.67
N TRP A 1029 -13.11 8.23 45.38
CA TRP A 1029 -13.74 7.04 44.80
C TRP A 1029 -15.24 7.24 44.55
N ILE A 1030 -15.93 8.07 45.35
CA ILE A 1030 -17.31 8.48 45.10
C ILE A 1030 -17.38 9.33 43.83
N ASN A 1031 -16.52 10.36 43.72
CA ASN A 1031 -16.42 11.20 42.53
C ASN A 1031 -16.12 10.36 41.28
N TYR A 1032 -15.17 9.43 41.38
CA TYR A 1032 -14.84 8.51 40.29
C TYR A 1032 -16.01 7.60 39.91
N SER A 1033 -16.83 7.16 40.87
CA SER A 1033 -18.05 6.38 40.59
C SER A 1033 -19.09 7.19 39.78
N VAL A 1034 -19.22 8.49 40.06
CA VAL A 1034 -20.09 9.40 39.30
C VAL A 1034 -19.55 9.54 37.86
N VAL A 1035 -18.24 9.74 37.71
CA VAL A 1035 -17.58 9.83 36.39
C VAL A 1035 -17.82 8.58 35.54
N ILE A 1036 -17.61 7.39 36.13
CA ILE A 1036 -17.84 6.12 35.43
C ILE A 1036 -19.32 5.98 35.05
N THR A 1037 -20.24 6.39 35.93
CA THR A 1037 -21.68 6.34 35.66
C THR A 1037 -22.06 7.24 34.49
N LEU A 1038 -21.60 8.50 34.48
CA LEU A 1038 -21.83 9.43 33.36
C LEU A 1038 -21.25 8.90 32.05
N THR A 1039 -20.05 8.33 32.11
CA THR A 1039 -19.38 7.70 30.95
C THR A 1039 -20.18 6.50 30.42
N ALA A 1040 -20.67 5.63 31.31
CA ALA A 1040 -21.47 4.47 30.94
C ALA A 1040 -22.86 4.87 30.38
N LEU A 1041 -23.45 5.94 30.89
CA LEU A 1041 -24.69 6.50 30.33
C LEU A 1041 -24.45 7.09 28.93
N LEU A 1042 -23.35 7.80 28.72
CA LEU A 1042 -22.99 8.30 27.40
C LEU A 1042 -22.77 7.15 26.40
N GLU A 1043 -22.09 6.07 26.80
CA GLU A 1043 -21.94 4.84 25.99
C GLU A 1043 -23.29 4.20 25.65
N ALA A 1044 -24.22 4.20 26.61
CA ALA A 1044 -25.53 3.60 26.41
C ALA A 1044 -26.40 4.37 25.40
N PHE A 1045 -26.34 5.71 25.45
CA PHE A 1045 -27.18 6.58 24.62
C PHE A 1045 -26.56 6.93 23.27
N SER A 1046 -25.23 7.10 23.20
CA SER A 1046 -24.58 7.61 22.01
C SER A 1046 -24.64 6.64 20.83
N THR A 1047 -24.67 7.21 19.63
CA THR A 1047 -24.59 6.45 18.36
C THR A 1047 -23.26 6.65 17.64
N GLN A 1048 -22.42 7.53 18.20
CA GLN A 1048 -21.08 7.83 17.73
C GLN A 1048 -20.14 6.64 17.98
N ASN A 1049 -18.92 6.71 17.46
CA ASN A 1049 -17.96 5.65 17.68
C ASN A 1049 -17.38 5.70 19.10
N ASP A 1050 -17.82 4.73 19.92
CA ASP A 1050 -17.41 4.58 21.32
C ASP A 1050 -15.88 4.60 21.49
N ASN A 1051 -15.13 4.05 20.53
CA ASN A 1051 -13.66 3.96 20.59
C ASN A 1051 -12.95 5.33 20.56
N ILE A 1052 -13.58 6.39 20.07
CA ILE A 1052 -12.97 7.73 20.02
C ILE A 1052 -13.56 8.62 21.12
N ILE A 1053 -14.87 8.54 21.30
CA ILE A 1053 -15.61 9.49 22.14
C ILE A 1053 -15.48 9.13 23.62
N ILE A 1054 -15.69 7.87 23.98
CA ILE A 1054 -15.79 7.45 25.39
C ILE A 1054 -14.45 7.61 26.14
N PRO A 1055 -13.28 7.24 25.59
CA PRO A 1055 -11.99 7.47 26.25
C PRO A 1055 -11.71 8.93 26.60
N LEU A 1056 -11.98 9.85 25.65
CA LEU A 1056 -11.73 11.27 25.82
C LEU A 1056 -12.74 11.92 26.77
N TYR A 1057 -14.00 11.50 26.69
CA TYR A 1057 -15.03 11.97 27.62
C TYR A 1057 -14.72 11.51 29.06
N MET A 1058 -14.35 10.24 29.25
CA MET A 1058 -13.91 9.73 30.55
C MET A 1058 -12.67 10.48 31.05
N TYR A 1059 -11.66 10.68 30.21
CA TYR A 1059 -10.45 11.45 30.55
C TYR A 1059 -10.78 12.85 31.09
N VAL A 1060 -11.67 13.58 30.41
CA VAL A 1060 -12.14 14.90 30.83
C VAL A 1060 -12.75 14.84 32.24
N LEU A 1061 -13.70 13.94 32.43
CA LEU A 1061 -14.44 13.85 33.69
C LEU A 1061 -13.57 13.36 34.85
N VAL A 1062 -12.60 12.46 34.61
CA VAL A 1062 -11.69 11.96 35.67
C VAL A 1062 -10.81 13.07 36.21
N ILE A 1063 -10.32 13.97 35.35
CA ILE A 1063 -9.52 15.11 35.80
C ILE A 1063 -10.37 16.08 36.63
N LEU A 1064 -11.60 16.34 36.20
CA LEU A 1064 -12.52 17.21 36.92
C LEU A 1064 -13.03 16.60 38.23
N GLY A 1065 -13.17 15.29 38.31
CA GLY A 1065 -13.60 14.57 39.51
C GLY A 1065 -12.67 14.76 40.71
N HIS A 1066 -11.39 15.05 40.47
CA HIS A 1066 -10.42 15.37 41.53
C HIS A 1066 -10.52 16.84 42.00
N THR A 1067 -11.24 17.68 41.27
CA THR A 1067 -11.50 19.10 41.62
C THR A 1067 -12.86 19.32 42.30
N MET A 1068 -13.65 18.25 42.46
CA MET A 1068 -14.88 18.18 43.26
C MET A 1068 -14.56 17.90 44.71
#